data_AF-A0A7V4DH58-F1
#
_entry.id   AF-A0A7V4DH58-F1
#
_cell.length_a   1.000
_cell.length_b   1.000
_cell.length_c   1.000
_cell.angle_alpha   90.00
_cell.angle_beta   90.00
_cell.angle_gamma   90.00
#
_symmetry.space_group_name_H-M   'P 1'
#
loop_
_entity.id
_entity.type
_entity.pdbx_description
1 polymer ?
#
loop_
_entity_poly.entity_id
_entity_poly.type
_entity_poly.pdbx_seq_one_letter_code
_entity_poly.pdbx_strand_id
1 'polypeptide(L)'
;MMRKGVLFGIGVVIWVLVLLPSGAFSQDTPLRVLIDRDYPPFAYYDDEGRFVGVSVEFWRMWEERTGIPVELLPTEWAKVHSLIQERQADLVDTIFYTPERATYLDYIQPLFRVTSSVYFRKNLNVRSLLDLTPHVVGAKAKDALVNLALSLNPSLQLRLYPNYSDIVLAARRREVDCFLMDDPPANFYLVKYGLLADFSRLPLPAENFLYLATWKGNTKVVELVRAELSKFSEKELHNLLQSYLVTVREYPPWLFRGLLLLAAGISGAISVLAAFNRRLQRLVRQATAQLEHALEGEQMARRRLLEALEVTALLPLLEIEEEAFLSRMLDLALGMIPKAPMGSALLLDDKGRGRIVAVRGHHESLLGFTFEPEELIVKERITVVKDILGPHRKFSSSEKYRKLLEGAQSIAETLLVPLLWKGKFFGQLALDLPEGTQDAFDNGDIALAEQLSRICVACHALREYARKEESFFENLIVALARALEYYDSSTLKHSEVSAEYASRIARHLGLEGQRVKSIRWASLVHDIGKIFIPQSILRKPGSLTPEEYELVKLHPLKGEELLRSVRGLEDVARIVRHHHERFDGLGYPDGLAKEAIPLESRIVAVVDAFEAMTSNRPYRRAMSIAEAIAELQRCAGTQFDPEVVKAASAVVGELVLSSSCSPYGPSPTGAGTISQRDRTT
;
A
#
# COMPACT_ATOMS: atom_id res chain seq x y z
N MET A 1 -29.19 81.42 26.87
CA MET A 1 -30.64 81.64 26.61
C MET A 1 -31.40 80.74 27.57
N MET A 2 -31.60 81.21 28.81
CA MET A 2 -32.84 81.82 29.34
C MET A 2 -33.89 80.76 29.71
N ARG A 3 -34.48 80.70 30.91
CA ARG A 3 -34.28 81.35 32.22
C ARG A 3 -35.38 80.80 33.16
N LYS A 4 -35.04 80.59 34.45
CA LYS A 4 -35.87 80.81 35.69
C LYS A 4 -37.08 79.87 35.90
N GLY A 5 -37.28 79.21 37.05
CA GLY A 5 -37.44 79.76 38.43
C GLY A 5 -38.94 80.07 38.65
N VAL A 6 -39.64 79.83 39.76
CA VAL A 6 -39.31 79.90 41.20
C VAL A 6 -40.64 79.73 41.99
N LEU A 7 -40.62 79.02 43.13
CA LEU A 7 -41.36 79.18 44.42
C LEU A 7 -42.92 79.15 44.61
N PHE A 8 -43.29 78.35 45.63
CA PHE A 8 -44.13 78.60 46.85
C PHE A 8 -45.67 78.81 46.88
N GLY A 9 -46.27 78.26 47.96
CA GLY A 9 -47.40 78.83 48.74
C GLY A 9 -48.73 78.05 48.63
N ILE A 10 -49.11 77.17 49.56
CA ILE A 10 -49.76 77.37 50.89
C ILE A 10 -51.20 77.92 50.85
N GLY A 11 -52.12 77.18 51.52
CA GLY A 11 -53.37 77.67 52.15
C GLY A 11 -54.64 77.32 51.36
N VAL A 12 -55.36 76.23 51.62
CA VAL A 12 -56.30 75.95 52.74
C VAL A 12 -57.40 77.01 52.90
N VAL A 13 -58.66 76.54 52.87
CA VAL A 13 -59.87 76.90 53.67
C VAL A 13 -61.08 76.44 52.83
N ILE A 14 -61.64 75.24 53.06
CA ILE A 14 -62.76 74.90 53.99
C ILE A 14 -63.97 75.82 53.80
N TRP A 15 -65.15 75.25 53.50
CA TRP A 15 -66.41 75.48 54.21
C TRP A 15 -67.45 74.41 53.84
N VAL A 16 -68.35 74.13 54.79
CA VAL A 16 -69.10 72.89 55.01
C VAL A 16 -70.62 73.15 54.93
N LEU A 17 -71.39 72.05 54.86
CA LEU A 17 -72.82 71.82 55.18
C LEU A 17 -73.83 71.94 54.02
N VAL A 18 -74.51 70.88 53.53
CA VAL A 18 -75.36 69.79 54.11
C VAL A 18 -76.86 70.07 53.85
N LEU A 19 -77.50 69.26 52.99
CA LEU A 19 -78.65 68.38 53.29
C LEU A 19 -79.25 67.72 52.02
N LEU A 20 -79.58 66.44 52.18
CA LEU A 20 -80.14 65.41 51.26
C LEU A 20 -81.65 65.65 50.93
N PRO A 21 -82.40 64.82 50.15
CA PRO A 21 -82.12 63.46 49.62
C PRO A 21 -82.62 63.07 48.20
N SER A 22 -82.15 61.88 47.77
CA SER A 22 -82.75 60.89 46.85
C SER A 22 -82.89 61.20 45.35
N GLY A 23 -82.09 60.49 44.55
CA GLY A 23 -82.23 60.31 43.11
C GLY A 23 -81.49 59.04 42.66
N ALA A 24 -82.02 58.38 41.63
CA ALA A 24 -81.57 57.12 41.06
C ALA A 24 -80.05 57.06 40.73
N PHE A 25 -79.47 55.85 40.59
CA PHE A 25 -78.17 55.73 39.92
C PHE A 25 -78.38 56.22 38.48
N SER A 26 -77.84 57.37 38.13
CA SER A 26 -77.56 57.69 36.74
C SER A 26 -76.43 56.78 36.25
N GLN A 27 -76.45 56.40 34.97
CA GLN A 27 -75.35 55.69 34.30
C GLN A 27 -74.00 56.43 34.34
N ASP A 28 -73.95 57.65 34.88
CA ASP A 28 -72.79 58.54 34.91
C ASP A 28 -71.94 58.51 36.21
N THR A 29 -72.27 57.66 37.21
CA THR A 29 -71.46 57.57 38.45
C THR A 29 -70.55 56.34 38.42
N PRO A 30 -69.21 56.50 38.52
CA PRO A 30 -68.29 55.37 38.48
C PRO A 30 -68.44 54.48 39.71
N LEU A 31 -68.35 53.17 39.48
CA LEU A 31 -68.25 52.17 40.55
C LEU A 31 -66.87 52.30 41.20
N ARG A 32 -66.80 52.73 42.46
CA ARG A 32 -65.52 52.91 43.15
C ARG A 32 -65.06 51.60 43.77
N VAL A 33 -63.94 51.07 43.30
CA VAL A 33 -63.42 49.75 43.71
C VAL A 33 -62.13 49.92 44.49
N LEU A 34 -62.14 49.52 45.77
CA LEU A 34 -60.94 49.40 46.58
C LEU A 34 -60.13 48.20 46.11
N ILE A 35 -58.89 48.46 45.76
CA ILE A 35 -57.96 47.44 45.26
C ILE A 35 -56.65 47.53 46.05
N ASP A 36 -56.12 46.38 46.44
CA ASP A 36 -54.85 46.34 47.16
C ASP A 36 -53.74 46.81 46.23
N ARG A 37 -53.00 47.85 46.65
CA ARG A 37 -51.94 48.42 45.83
C ARG A 37 -50.69 47.52 45.72
N ASP A 38 -50.59 46.49 46.56
CA ASP A 38 -49.45 45.57 46.64
C ASP A 38 -49.90 44.11 46.75
N TYR A 39 -50.40 43.58 45.64
CA TYR A 39 -50.84 42.21 45.52
C TYR A 39 -50.60 41.64 44.11
N PRO A 40 -49.34 41.46 43.67
CA PRO A 40 -49.05 40.89 42.35
C PRO A 40 -49.45 39.40 42.26
N PRO A 41 -49.76 38.88 41.05
CA PRO A 41 -49.90 39.63 39.80
C PRO A 41 -51.26 40.36 39.68
N PHE A 42 -52.10 40.37 40.72
CA PHE A 42 -53.45 40.95 40.68
C PHE A 42 -53.45 42.46 40.55
N ALA A 43 -52.73 43.16 41.42
CA ALA A 43 -52.63 44.61 41.36
C ALA A 43 -51.36 45.11 42.04
N TYR A 44 -50.54 45.86 41.32
CA TYR A 44 -49.25 46.36 41.79
C TYR A 44 -48.75 47.49 40.90
N TYR A 45 -47.72 48.19 41.36
CA TYR A 45 -46.98 49.13 40.53
C TYR A 45 -45.83 48.43 39.82
N ASP A 46 -45.76 48.53 38.48
CA ASP A 46 -44.61 48.05 37.70
C ASP A 46 -43.35 48.89 37.94
N ASP A 47 -42.23 48.52 37.31
CA ASP A 47 -40.96 49.23 37.48
C ASP A 47 -41.01 50.66 36.87
N GLU A 48 -41.97 50.94 36.00
CA GLU A 48 -42.25 52.27 35.45
C GLU A 48 -43.21 53.10 36.32
N GLY A 49 -43.69 52.56 37.45
CA GLY A 49 -44.61 53.24 38.36
C GLY A 49 -46.06 53.30 37.88
N ARG A 50 -46.44 52.48 36.90
CA ARG A 50 -47.84 52.34 36.43
C ARG A 50 -48.57 51.30 37.26
N PHE A 51 -49.84 51.55 37.56
CA PHE A 51 -50.68 50.59 38.28
C PHE A 51 -51.23 49.54 37.30
N VAL A 52 -50.80 48.29 37.46
CA VAL A 52 -51.06 47.19 36.53
C VAL A 52 -51.40 45.90 37.27
N GLY A 53 -51.96 44.92 36.55
CA GLY A 53 -52.18 43.57 37.05
C GLY A 53 -53.47 42.94 36.54
N VAL A 54 -53.70 41.68 36.91
CA VAL A 54 -54.87 40.88 36.53
C VAL A 54 -56.18 41.59 36.89
N SER A 55 -56.26 42.19 38.08
CA SER A 55 -57.45 42.91 38.53
C SER A 55 -57.64 44.23 37.78
N VAL A 56 -56.56 44.95 37.47
CA VAL A 56 -56.63 46.20 36.68
C VAL A 56 -57.17 45.90 35.27
N GLU A 57 -56.65 44.85 34.66
CA GLU A 57 -57.10 44.38 33.34
C GLU A 57 -58.54 43.86 33.38
N PHE A 58 -58.92 43.12 34.43
CA PHE A 58 -60.28 42.67 34.64
C PHE A 58 -61.28 43.84 34.73
N TRP A 59 -60.96 44.89 35.49
CA TRP A 59 -61.84 46.06 35.59
C TRP A 59 -61.87 46.90 34.30
N ARG A 60 -60.79 46.91 33.50
CA ARG A 60 -60.85 47.48 32.14
C ARG A 60 -61.79 46.68 31.23
N MET A 61 -61.65 45.35 31.23
CA MET A 61 -62.55 44.47 30.47
C MET A 61 -64.01 44.60 30.94
N TRP A 62 -64.22 44.88 32.23
CA TRP A 62 -65.53 45.20 32.81
C TRP A 62 -66.12 46.47 32.22
N GLU A 63 -65.39 47.60 32.24
CA GLU A 63 -65.86 48.86 31.67
C GLU A 63 -66.20 48.69 30.18
N GLU A 64 -65.33 48.03 29.41
CA GLU A 64 -65.52 47.78 27.98
C GLU A 64 -66.77 46.92 27.68
N ARG A 65 -67.05 45.90 28.50
CA ARG A 65 -68.14 44.94 28.26
C ARG A 65 -69.49 45.42 28.79
N THR A 66 -69.48 46.15 29.90
CA THR A 66 -70.70 46.53 30.63
C THR A 66 -71.11 47.98 30.34
N GLY A 67 -70.16 48.82 29.90
CA GLY A 67 -70.35 50.26 29.75
C GLY A 67 -70.46 51.02 31.08
N ILE A 68 -70.26 50.36 32.22
CA ILE A 68 -70.32 50.97 33.55
C ILE A 68 -68.92 51.48 33.90
N PRO A 69 -68.73 52.80 34.12
CA PRO A 69 -67.42 53.34 34.49
C PRO A 69 -66.99 52.82 35.88
N VAL A 70 -65.69 52.60 36.05
CA VAL A 70 -65.06 52.05 37.26
C VAL A 70 -63.91 52.94 37.68
N GLU A 71 -63.95 53.42 38.92
CA GLU A 71 -62.84 54.15 39.53
C GLU A 71 -62.07 53.20 40.45
N LEU A 72 -60.87 52.81 40.03
CA LEU A 72 -59.97 52.02 40.87
C LEU A 72 -59.32 52.90 41.93
N LEU A 73 -59.38 52.47 43.19
CA LEU A 73 -58.81 53.16 44.35
C LEU A 73 -57.67 52.32 44.96
N PRO A 74 -56.42 52.44 44.45
CA PRO A 74 -55.27 51.71 44.98
C PRO A 74 -55.02 52.09 46.44
N THR A 75 -55.22 51.12 47.33
CA THR A 75 -55.26 51.35 48.78
C THR A 75 -54.33 50.39 49.49
N GLU A 76 -53.72 50.83 50.60
CA GLU A 76 -53.01 49.95 51.50
C GLU A 76 -54.00 49.03 52.24
N TRP A 77 -53.80 47.71 52.18
CA TRP A 77 -54.73 46.71 52.70
C TRP A 77 -55.29 47.00 54.10
N ALA A 78 -54.45 47.49 55.01
CA ALA A 78 -54.84 47.78 56.39
C ALA A 78 -55.97 48.84 56.53
N LYS A 79 -56.17 49.68 55.52
CA LYS A 79 -57.19 50.75 55.44
C LYS A 79 -58.47 50.34 54.70
N VAL A 80 -58.43 49.25 53.94
CA VAL A 80 -59.58 48.80 53.11
C VAL A 80 -60.83 48.61 53.97
N HIS A 81 -60.67 48.02 55.15
CA HIS A 81 -61.76 47.78 56.10
C HIS A 81 -62.46 49.07 56.57
N SER A 82 -61.72 50.11 56.96
CA SER A 82 -62.33 51.35 57.42
C SER A 82 -63.02 52.09 56.28
N LEU A 83 -62.40 52.12 55.10
CA LEU A 83 -62.95 52.83 53.93
C LEU A 83 -64.27 52.22 53.42
N ILE A 84 -64.37 50.88 53.40
CA ILE A 84 -65.62 50.23 52.97
C ILE A 84 -66.73 50.36 54.02
N GLN A 85 -66.39 50.37 55.32
CA GLN A 85 -67.36 50.60 56.39
C GLN A 85 -67.86 52.05 56.43
N GLU A 86 -66.98 53.01 56.18
CA GLU A 86 -67.29 54.43 56.05
C GLU A 86 -67.97 54.77 54.72
N ARG A 87 -68.19 53.77 53.84
CA ARG A 87 -68.86 53.89 52.53
C ARG A 87 -68.14 54.85 51.57
N GLN A 88 -66.81 54.93 51.69
CA GLN A 88 -65.97 55.75 50.81
C GLN A 88 -65.73 55.10 49.45
N ALA A 89 -66.07 53.83 49.28
CA ALA A 89 -66.02 53.08 48.02
C ALA A 89 -67.21 52.13 47.95
N ASP A 90 -67.48 51.59 46.76
CA ASP A 90 -68.65 50.75 46.43
C ASP A 90 -68.36 49.24 46.54
N LEU A 91 -67.11 48.84 46.32
CA LEU A 91 -66.69 47.44 46.27
C LEU A 91 -65.23 47.26 46.73
N VAL A 92 -64.88 46.06 47.19
CA VAL A 92 -63.51 45.60 47.46
C VAL A 92 -63.18 44.45 46.52
N ASP A 93 -62.04 44.59 45.83
CA ASP A 93 -61.48 43.59 44.93
C ASP A 93 -60.55 42.60 45.65
N THR A 94 -60.48 41.37 45.15
CA THR A 94 -59.56 40.31 45.61
C THR A 94 -59.48 40.09 47.13
N ILE A 95 -60.63 39.94 47.78
CA ILE A 95 -60.69 39.74 49.24
C ILE A 95 -60.95 38.27 49.62
N PHE A 96 -60.24 37.78 50.64
CA PHE A 96 -60.55 36.49 51.26
C PHE A 96 -61.79 36.56 52.14
N TYR A 97 -62.63 35.53 52.01
CA TYR A 97 -63.72 35.27 52.94
C TYR A 97 -63.19 34.94 54.34
N THR A 98 -63.68 35.66 55.35
CA THR A 98 -63.53 35.25 56.75
C THR A 98 -64.86 35.41 57.49
N PRO A 99 -65.15 34.56 58.50
CA PRO A 99 -66.36 34.68 59.30
C PRO A 99 -66.52 36.06 59.96
N GLU A 100 -65.41 36.65 60.41
CA GLU A 100 -65.36 38.00 60.98
C GLU A 100 -65.80 39.05 59.97
N ARG A 101 -65.27 39.00 58.74
CA ARG A 101 -65.59 39.96 57.67
C ARG A 101 -67.03 39.83 57.16
N ALA A 102 -67.58 38.62 57.14
CA ALA A 102 -68.98 38.36 56.75
C ALA A 102 -70.02 39.00 57.71
N THR A 103 -69.59 39.47 58.89
CA THR A 103 -70.48 40.23 59.78
C THR A 103 -70.84 41.61 59.20
N TYR A 104 -69.96 42.22 58.40
CA TYR A 104 -70.13 43.57 57.84
C TYR A 104 -69.91 43.67 56.32
N LEU A 105 -69.53 42.59 55.63
CA LEU A 105 -69.45 42.52 54.17
C LEU A 105 -70.41 41.47 53.59
N ASP A 106 -70.98 41.79 52.42
CA ASP A 106 -71.63 40.82 51.54
C ASP A 106 -70.66 40.43 50.42
N TYR A 107 -70.39 39.13 50.30
CA TYR A 107 -69.54 38.55 49.26
C TYR A 107 -70.38 38.16 48.05
N ILE A 108 -69.90 38.48 46.85
CA ILE A 108 -70.70 38.37 45.63
C ILE A 108 -70.53 36.99 44.99
N GLN A 109 -69.32 36.69 44.50
CA GLN A 109 -68.92 35.39 43.96
C GLN A 109 -67.38 35.26 43.93
N PRO A 110 -66.84 34.03 43.88
CA PRO A 110 -65.40 33.81 43.74
C PRO A 110 -64.91 34.17 42.33
N LEU A 111 -63.77 34.85 42.24
CA LEU A 111 -63.10 35.25 41.00
C LEU A 111 -61.90 34.37 40.67
N PHE A 112 -60.96 34.24 41.59
CA PHE A 112 -59.70 33.52 41.37
C PHE A 112 -59.43 32.54 42.50
N ARG A 113 -58.99 31.33 42.15
CA ARG A 113 -58.51 30.34 43.12
C ARG A 113 -57.03 30.57 43.37
N VAL A 114 -56.65 30.72 44.63
CA VAL A 114 -55.26 30.93 45.05
C VAL A 114 -54.89 29.98 46.18
N THR A 115 -53.64 29.56 46.17
CA THR A 115 -53.03 28.79 47.25
C THR A 115 -52.13 29.73 48.07
N SER A 116 -51.96 29.41 49.35
CA SER A 116 -51.13 30.18 50.25
C SER A 116 -50.14 29.25 50.93
N SER A 117 -48.92 29.71 51.12
CA SER A 117 -47.83 28.91 51.69
C SER A 117 -47.05 29.71 52.72
N VAL A 118 -46.31 28.97 53.56
CA VAL A 118 -45.18 29.52 54.27
C VAL A 118 -43.93 29.34 53.43
N TYR A 119 -43.22 30.41 53.16
CA TYR A 119 -41.93 30.38 52.50
C TYR A 119 -40.84 30.46 53.56
N PHE A 120 -39.82 29.61 53.47
CA PHE A 120 -38.71 29.55 54.41
C PHE A 120 -37.41 29.26 53.67
N ARG A 121 -36.29 29.77 54.15
CA ARG A 121 -35.00 29.50 53.49
C ARG A 121 -34.63 28.03 53.53
N LYS A 122 -34.01 27.51 52.47
CA LYS A 122 -33.63 26.08 52.33
C LYS A 122 -32.71 25.53 53.41
N ASN A 123 -31.97 26.41 54.10
CA ASN A 123 -31.14 26.02 55.25
C ASN A 123 -31.96 25.75 56.53
N LEU A 124 -33.24 26.14 56.56
CA LEU A 124 -34.17 25.80 57.64
C LEU A 124 -34.82 24.44 57.33
N ASN A 125 -34.73 23.51 58.29
CA ASN A 125 -35.31 22.17 58.15
C ASN A 125 -36.77 22.18 58.63
N VAL A 126 -37.65 22.78 57.83
CA VAL A 126 -39.08 22.93 58.14
C VAL A 126 -39.88 21.84 57.43
N ARG A 127 -40.63 21.04 58.19
CA ARG A 127 -41.53 19.99 57.69
C ARG A 127 -43.00 20.28 58.01
N SER A 128 -43.25 21.09 59.03
CA SER A 128 -44.56 21.49 59.50
C SER A 128 -44.54 22.93 60.02
N LEU A 129 -45.72 23.54 60.18
CA LEU A 129 -45.87 24.87 60.80
C LEU A 129 -45.34 24.93 62.24
N LEU A 130 -45.27 23.79 62.94
CA LEU A 130 -44.76 23.72 64.32
C LEU A 130 -43.25 23.97 64.37
N ASP A 131 -42.52 23.59 63.33
CA ASP A 131 -41.06 23.76 63.23
C ASP A 131 -40.65 25.24 63.13
N LEU A 132 -41.61 26.13 62.87
CA LEU A 132 -41.41 27.57 62.78
C LEU A 132 -41.61 28.32 64.10
N THR A 133 -42.05 27.63 65.16
CA THR A 133 -42.20 28.22 66.50
C THR A 133 -40.96 28.99 67.01
N PRO A 134 -39.71 28.52 66.78
CA PRO A 134 -38.52 29.27 67.20
C PRO A 134 -38.14 30.43 66.27
N HIS A 135 -38.92 30.73 65.22
CA HIS A 135 -38.56 31.67 64.18
C HIS A 135 -39.60 32.80 64.07
N VAL A 136 -39.13 33.99 63.69
CA VAL A 136 -40.01 35.13 63.40
C VAL A 136 -40.51 35.00 61.97
N VAL A 137 -41.83 34.84 61.82
CA VAL A 137 -42.49 34.72 60.53
C VAL A 137 -43.02 36.08 60.10
N GLY A 138 -42.58 36.57 58.94
CA GLY A 138 -43.13 37.78 58.34
C GLY A 138 -44.55 37.57 57.82
N ALA A 139 -45.47 38.49 58.08
CA ALA A 139 -46.85 38.42 57.57
C ALA A 139 -47.39 39.81 57.26
N LYS A 140 -48.36 39.91 56.34
CA LYS A 140 -49.00 41.19 55.99
C LYS A 140 -50.04 41.56 57.05
N ALA A 141 -50.03 42.81 57.51
CA ALA A 141 -50.91 43.30 58.56
C ALA A 141 -52.39 43.23 58.13
N LYS A 142 -53.26 42.74 59.03
CA LYS A 142 -54.71 42.51 58.79
C LYS A 142 -55.02 41.53 57.63
N ASP A 143 -54.06 40.76 57.17
CA ASP A 143 -54.29 39.69 56.21
C ASP A 143 -55.04 38.51 56.86
N ALA A 144 -55.89 37.82 56.11
CA ALA A 144 -56.61 36.64 56.61
C ALA A 144 -55.65 35.47 56.95
N LEU A 145 -54.49 35.42 56.29
CA LEU A 145 -53.46 34.40 56.54
C LEU A 145 -52.89 34.45 57.96
N VAL A 146 -52.92 35.62 58.62
CA VAL A 146 -52.47 35.77 60.01
C VAL A 146 -53.32 34.93 60.94
N ASN A 147 -54.65 35.07 60.85
CA ASN A 147 -55.58 34.33 61.70
C ASN A 147 -55.54 32.83 61.38
N LEU A 148 -55.41 32.48 60.09
CA LEU A 148 -55.28 31.09 59.66
C LEU A 148 -54.01 30.45 60.24
N ALA A 149 -52.86 31.09 60.11
CA ALA A 149 -51.60 30.56 60.64
C ALA A 149 -51.63 30.41 62.16
N LEU A 150 -52.19 31.38 62.89
CA LEU A 150 -52.34 31.31 64.35
C LEU A 150 -53.33 30.23 64.79
N SER A 151 -54.37 29.94 63.99
CA SER A 151 -55.28 28.82 64.28
C SER A 151 -54.60 27.45 64.18
N LEU A 152 -53.59 27.34 63.30
CA LEU A 152 -52.83 26.10 63.07
C LEU A 152 -51.66 25.96 64.05
N ASN A 153 -51.03 27.08 64.42
CA ASN A 153 -50.01 27.15 65.46
C ASN A 153 -50.13 28.45 66.26
N PRO A 154 -50.81 28.42 67.43
CA PRO A 154 -51.00 29.60 68.28
C PRO A 154 -49.71 30.21 68.84
N SER A 155 -48.60 29.47 68.81
CA SER A 155 -47.31 29.88 69.37
C SER A 155 -46.39 30.58 68.36
N LEU A 156 -46.87 30.86 67.14
CA LEU A 156 -46.06 31.54 66.12
C LEU A 156 -45.73 32.98 66.51
N GLN A 157 -44.46 33.35 66.34
CA GLN A 157 -44.01 34.73 66.47
C GLN A 157 -44.14 35.45 65.12
N LEU A 158 -45.09 36.37 65.02
CA LEU A 158 -45.35 37.11 63.78
C LEU A 158 -44.75 38.52 63.81
N ARG A 159 -44.05 38.89 62.74
CA ARG A 159 -43.70 40.29 62.46
C ARG A 159 -44.58 40.80 61.33
N LEU A 160 -45.39 41.81 61.62
CA LEU A 160 -46.37 42.36 60.68
C LEU A 160 -45.75 43.46 59.81
N TYR A 161 -46.03 43.41 58.52
CA TYR A 161 -45.60 44.39 57.53
C TYR A 161 -46.81 45.00 56.79
N PRO A 162 -46.71 46.24 56.28
CA PRO A 162 -47.82 46.88 55.59
C PRO A 162 -48.14 46.23 54.24
N ASN A 163 -47.11 45.85 53.49
CA ASN A 163 -47.20 45.31 52.13
C ASN A 163 -46.45 43.98 52.01
N TYR A 164 -46.83 43.14 51.04
CA TYR A 164 -46.11 41.90 50.70
C TYR A 164 -44.69 42.18 50.19
N SER A 165 -44.50 43.24 49.40
CA SER A 165 -43.18 43.68 48.95
C SER A 165 -42.21 43.89 50.11
N ASP A 166 -42.67 44.49 51.21
CA ASP A 166 -41.87 44.81 52.39
C ASP A 166 -41.38 43.54 53.09
N ILE A 167 -42.21 42.49 53.10
CA ILE A 167 -41.88 41.18 53.67
C ILE A 167 -40.74 40.53 52.86
N VAL A 168 -40.85 40.51 51.53
CA VAL A 168 -39.82 39.89 50.68
C VAL A 168 -38.53 40.70 50.68
N LEU A 169 -38.61 42.03 50.76
CA LEU A 169 -37.43 42.89 50.94
C LEU A 169 -36.76 42.68 52.31
N ALA A 170 -37.52 42.53 53.39
CA ALA A 170 -36.99 42.14 54.70
C ALA A 170 -36.34 40.76 54.64
N ALA A 171 -36.95 39.81 53.91
CA ALA A 171 -36.39 38.49 53.68
C ALA A 171 -35.06 38.55 52.90
N ARG A 172 -34.99 39.40 51.86
CA ARG A 172 -33.77 39.69 51.11
C ARG A 172 -32.66 40.21 52.00
N ARG A 173 -33.00 41.11 52.93
CA ARG A 173 -32.09 41.72 53.92
C ARG A 173 -31.75 40.80 55.10
N ARG A 174 -32.27 39.56 55.13
CA ARG A 174 -32.10 38.59 56.24
C ARG A 174 -32.71 39.07 57.57
N GLU A 175 -33.69 39.96 57.52
CA GLU A 175 -34.42 40.42 58.71
C GLU A 175 -35.51 39.43 59.15
N VAL A 176 -35.99 38.62 58.20
CA VAL A 176 -36.85 37.45 58.42
C VAL A 176 -36.39 36.32 57.48
N ASP A 177 -36.37 35.08 57.96
CA ASP A 177 -35.98 33.92 57.13
C ASP A 177 -37.17 33.04 56.72
N CYS A 178 -38.36 33.39 57.21
CA CYS A 178 -39.62 32.77 56.82
C CYS A 178 -40.77 33.78 56.80
N PHE A 179 -41.75 33.57 55.91
CA PHE A 179 -42.90 34.47 55.76
C PHE A 179 -44.14 33.77 55.20
N LEU A 180 -45.31 34.32 55.51
CA LEU A 180 -46.63 33.91 55.03
C LEU A 180 -47.06 34.78 53.85
N MET A 181 -47.46 34.15 52.74
CA MET A 181 -47.90 34.85 51.55
C MET A 181 -48.71 33.92 50.64
N ASP A 182 -49.58 34.50 49.83
CA ASP A 182 -50.18 33.77 48.71
C ASP A 182 -49.14 33.38 47.67
N ASP A 183 -49.31 32.23 47.03
CA ASP A 183 -48.32 31.68 46.10
C ASP A 183 -48.07 32.59 44.89
N PRO A 184 -49.09 33.22 44.25
CA PRO A 184 -48.85 34.14 43.14
C PRO A 184 -47.96 35.37 43.50
N PRO A 185 -48.25 36.18 44.55
CA PRO A 185 -47.38 37.29 44.92
C PRO A 185 -46.01 36.82 45.41
N ALA A 186 -45.94 35.70 46.12
CA ALA A 186 -44.67 35.16 46.58
C ALA A 186 -43.77 34.77 45.41
N ASN A 187 -44.31 34.03 44.44
CA ASN A 187 -43.55 33.65 43.24
C ASN A 187 -43.13 34.88 42.44
N PHE A 188 -44.02 35.86 42.27
CA PHE A 188 -43.70 37.11 41.59
C PHE A 188 -42.50 37.81 42.24
N TYR A 189 -42.56 38.05 43.57
CA TYR A 189 -41.50 38.76 44.27
C TYR A 189 -40.21 37.96 44.42
N LEU A 190 -40.29 36.65 44.64
CA LEU A 190 -39.12 35.79 44.71
C LEU A 190 -38.38 35.72 43.36
N VAL A 191 -39.09 35.73 42.23
CA VAL A 191 -38.47 35.85 40.91
C VAL A 191 -37.91 37.25 40.70
N LYS A 192 -38.72 38.30 40.95
CA LYS A 192 -38.32 39.72 40.76
C LYS A 192 -37.03 40.07 41.51
N TYR A 193 -36.86 39.53 42.73
CA TYR A 193 -35.68 39.79 43.55
C TYR A 193 -34.59 38.71 43.47
N GLY A 194 -34.74 37.70 42.61
CA GLY A 194 -33.75 36.63 42.43
C GLY A 194 -33.58 35.71 43.63
N LEU A 195 -34.62 35.58 44.46
CA LEU A 195 -34.62 34.80 45.70
C LEU A 195 -35.27 33.42 45.56
N LEU A 196 -35.87 33.10 44.41
CA LEU A 196 -36.60 31.84 44.22
C LEU A 196 -35.76 30.59 44.56
N ALA A 197 -34.46 30.60 44.22
CA ALA A 197 -33.57 29.48 44.50
C ALA A 197 -33.25 29.29 45.99
N ASP A 198 -33.40 30.33 46.81
CA ASP A 198 -33.02 30.35 48.24
C ASP A 198 -34.12 29.82 49.16
N PHE A 199 -35.38 29.87 48.72
CA PHE A 199 -36.55 29.54 49.52
C PHE A 199 -37.17 28.20 49.11
N SER A 200 -37.68 27.49 50.12
CA SER A 200 -38.61 26.38 50.00
C SER A 200 -40.00 26.85 50.46
N ARG A 201 -41.04 26.09 50.13
CA ARG A 201 -42.41 26.39 50.55
C ARG A 201 -43.08 25.21 51.25
N LEU A 202 -43.92 25.53 52.23
CA LEU A 202 -44.82 24.60 52.90
C LEU A 202 -46.27 25.08 52.67
N PRO A 203 -47.09 24.36 51.89
CA PRO A 203 -48.47 24.74 51.62
C PRO A 203 -49.33 24.76 52.89
N LEU A 204 -50.24 25.73 53.00
CA LEU A 204 -51.25 25.76 54.05
C LEU A 204 -52.46 24.88 53.67
N PRO A 205 -53.13 24.22 54.63
CA PRO A 205 -54.18 23.22 54.38
C PRO A 205 -55.55 23.79 53.95
N ALA A 206 -55.59 24.97 53.31
CA ALA A 206 -56.82 25.58 52.83
C ALA A 206 -56.66 26.11 51.40
N GLU A 207 -57.58 25.72 50.51
CA GLU A 207 -57.71 26.37 49.22
C GLU A 207 -58.55 27.63 49.40
N ASN A 208 -58.00 28.77 48.98
CA ASN A 208 -58.68 30.05 49.14
C ASN A 208 -59.18 30.57 47.79
N PHE A 209 -60.31 31.26 47.84
CA PHE A 209 -60.85 31.99 46.70
C PHE A 209 -60.80 33.49 47.00
N LEU A 210 -60.41 34.27 46.00
CA LEU A 210 -60.52 35.71 46.00
C LEU A 210 -61.92 36.10 45.56
N TYR A 211 -62.60 36.91 46.37
CA TYR A 211 -63.97 37.36 46.12
C TYR A 211 -64.02 38.86 45.81
N LEU A 212 -65.13 39.28 45.21
CA LEU A 212 -65.61 40.65 45.29
C LEU A 212 -66.53 40.79 46.51
N ALA A 213 -66.39 41.87 47.27
CA ALA A 213 -67.25 42.13 48.43
C ALA A 213 -67.66 43.60 48.54
N THR A 214 -68.85 43.85 49.07
CA THR A 214 -69.37 45.20 49.39
C THR A 214 -69.79 45.26 50.86
N TRP A 215 -70.07 46.44 51.43
CA TRP A 215 -70.67 46.51 52.77
C TRP A 215 -72.02 45.79 52.80
N LYS A 216 -72.31 45.22 53.97
CA LYS A 216 -73.52 44.44 54.22
C LYS A 216 -74.79 45.25 53.98
N GLY A 217 -75.73 44.66 53.25
CA GLY A 217 -77.00 45.28 52.88
C GLY A 217 -76.93 46.12 51.60
N ASN A 218 -75.81 46.16 50.88
CA ASN A 218 -75.72 46.83 49.59
C ASN A 218 -76.27 45.97 48.43
N THR A 219 -77.56 45.61 48.52
CA THR A 219 -78.21 44.71 47.56
C THR A 219 -78.08 45.19 46.12
N LYS A 220 -78.09 46.51 45.91
CA LYS A 220 -77.97 47.13 44.58
C LYS A 220 -76.64 46.81 43.90
N VAL A 221 -75.51 46.95 44.61
CA VAL A 221 -74.19 46.61 44.04
C VAL A 221 -74.05 45.10 43.89
N VAL A 222 -74.56 44.30 44.84
CA VAL A 222 -74.53 42.84 44.74
C VAL A 222 -75.26 42.33 43.49
N GLU A 223 -76.47 42.82 43.24
CA GLU A 223 -77.27 42.45 42.06
C GLU A 223 -76.63 42.93 40.76
N LEU A 224 -76.16 44.18 40.72
CA LEU A 224 -75.47 44.75 39.56
C LEU A 224 -74.23 43.92 39.19
N VAL A 225 -73.33 43.72 40.16
CA VAL A 225 -72.07 43.04 39.92
C VAL A 225 -72.32 41.57 39.56
N ARG A 226 -73.26 40.88 40.22
CA ARG A 226 -73.57 39.49 39.88
C ARG A 226 -74.13 39.33 38.47
N ALA A 227 -75.05 40.22 38.07
CA ALA A 227 -75.65 40.19 36.73
C ALA A 227 -74.58 40.41 35.64
N GLU A 228 -73.73 41.41 35.81
CA GLU A 228 -72.71 41.76 34.82
C GLU A 228 -71.54 40.78 34.81
N LEU A 229 -71.16 40.22 35.97
CA LEU A 229 -70.08 39.24 36.06
C LEU A 229 -70.44 37.89 35.41
N SER A 230 -71.74 37.57 35.30
CA SER A 230 -72.20 36.39 34.54
C SER A 230 -71.85 36.44 33.05
N LYS A 231 -71.48 37.61 32.52
CA LYS A 231 -70.99 37.81 31.14
C LYS A 231 -69.53 37.40 30.93
N PHE A 232 -68.82 37.01 31.99
CA PHE A 232 -67.43 36.53 31.94
C PHE A 232 -67.40 35.01 32.16
N SER A 233 -66.67 34.28 31.32
CA SER A 233 -66.53 32.82 31.49
C SER A 233 -65.40 32.48 32.47
N GLU A 234 -65.53 31.37 33.21
CA GLU A 234 -64.44 30.89 34.10
C GLU A 234 -63.13 30.66 33.33
N LYS A 235 -63.21 30.17 32.09
CA LYS A 235 -62.05 29.95 31.22
C LYS A 235 -61.36 31.27 30.84
N GLU A 236 -62.13 32.32 30.61
CA GLU A 236 -61.61 33.65 30.29
C GLU A 236 -60.86 34.26 31.48
N LEU A 237 -61.47 34.22 32.68
CA LEU A 237 -60.82 34.68 33.91
C LEU A 237 -59.58 33.83 34.25
N HIS A 238 -59.65 32.51 34.02
CA HIS A 238 -58.49 31.62 34.18
C HIS A 238 -57.36 31.95 33.20
N ASN A 239 -57.66 32.18 31.93
CA ASN A 239 -56.67 32.54 30.92
C ASN A 239 -56.04 33.92 31.21
N LEU A 240 -56.84 34.88 31.67
CA LEU A 240 -56.35 36.18 32.11
C LEU A 240 -55.32 35.99 33.23
N LEU A 241 -55.64 35.21 34.27
CA LEU A 241 -54.69 34.90 35.34
C LEU A 241 -53.44 34.18 34.83
N GLN A 242 -53.58 33.16 33.97
CA GLN A 242 -52.45 32.42 33.40
C GLN A 242 -51.51 33.31 32.58
N SER A 243 -52.02 34.34 31.90
CA SER A 243 -51.19 35.26 31.10
C SER A 243 -50.20 36.06 31.93
N TYR A 244 -50.45 36.22 33.25
CA TYR A 244 -49.57 36.91 34.18
C TYR A 244 -48.74 35.97 35.07
N LEU A 245 -48.91 34.64 34.97
CA LEU A 245 -48.15 33.66 35.76
C LEU A 245 -46.91 33.17 34.99
N VAL A 246 -45.72 33.34 35.58
CA VAL A 246 -44.48 32.78 35.04
C VAL A 246 -44.36 31.32 35.46
N THR A 247 -44.32 30.39 34.49
CA THR A 247 -44.09 28.96 34.76
C THR A 247 -42.59 28.64 34.70
N VAL A 248 -42.01 28.26 35.85
CA VAL A 248 -40.63 27.75 35.91
C VAL A 248 -40.69 26.23 35.71
N ARG A 249 -40.19 25.71 34.57
CA ARG A 249 -40.04 24.26 34.35
C ARG A 249 -38.79 23.76 35.06
N GLU A 250 -38.96 22.97 36.12
CA GLU A 250 -37.86 22.21 36.74
C GLU A 250 -37.66 20.87 36.02
N TYR A 251 -36.44 20.60 35.55
CA TYR A 251 -36.07 19.31 34.95
C TYR A 251 -35.59 18.32 36.03
N PRO A 252 -35.89 17.02 35.91
CA PRO A 252 -35.56 16.06 36.96
C PRO A 252 -34.04 15.76 37.03
N PRO A 253 -33.45 15.64 38.24
CA PRO A 253 -32.00 15.50 38.43
C PRO A 253 -31.36 14.27 37.75
N TRP A 254 -32.13 13.21 37.51
CA TRP A 254 -31.63 12.00 36.85
C TRP A 254 -31.25 12.23 35.39
N LEU A 255 -31.91 13.19 34.71
CA LEU A 255 -31.65 13.52 33.31
C LEU A 255 -30.23 14.09 33.13
N PHE A 256 -29.82 14.95 34.06
CA PHE A 256 -28.47 15.55 34.05
C PHE A 256 -27.37 14.52 34.29
N ARG A 257 -27.59 13.59 35.24
CA ARG A 257 -26.66 12.47 35.50
C ARG A 257 -26.56 11.53 34.31
N GLY A 258 -27.68 11.23 33.65
CA GLY A 258 -27.71 10.40 32.44
C GLY A 258 -26.92 11.03 31.28
N LEU A 259 -27.09 12.33 31.05
CA LEU A 259 -26.36 13.07 30.02
C LEU A 259 -24.84 13.07 30.26
N LEU A 260 -24.40 13.22 31.52
CA LEU A 260 -22.98 13.17 31.88
C LEU A 260 -22.35 11.80 31.64
N LEU A 261 -23.04 10.72 32.01
CA LEU A 261 -22.55 9.35 31.78
C LEU A 261 -22.48 9.02 30.28
N LEU A 262 -23.46 9.48 29.50
CA LEU A 262 -23.47 9.31 28.05
C LEU A 262 -22.27 10.03 27.41
N ALA A 263 -22.02 11.29 27.80
CA ALA A 263 -20.89 12.06 27.30
C ALA A 263 -19.53 11.41 27.64
N ALA A 264 -19.39 10.90 28.87
CA ALA A 264 -18.19 10.16 29.28
C ALA A 264 -17.99 8.87 28.47
N GLY A 265 -19.06 8.12 28.22
CA GLY A 265 -19.02 6.90 27.40
C GLY A 265 -18.61 7.18 25.96
N ILE A 266 -19.18 8.21 25.33
CA ILE A 266 -18.83 8.64 23.97
C ILE A 266 -17.35 9.06 23.90
N SER A 267 -16.88 9.87 24.87
CA SER A 267 -15.49 10.33 24.91
C SER A 267 -14.50 9.17 25.10
N GLY A 268 -14.86 8.16 25.89
CA GLY A 268 -14.07 6.93 26.06
C GLY A 268 -13.97 6.13 24.76
N ALA A 269 -15.11 5.92 24.07
CA ALA A 269 -15.16 5.21 22.80
C ALA A 269 -14.30 5.88 21.71
N ILE A 270 -14.39 7.22 21.59
CA ILE A 270 -13.58 8.01 20.66
C ILE A 270 -12.08 7.84 20.95
N SER A 271 -11.69 7.86 22.23
CA SER A 271 -10.28 7.72 22.63
C SER A 271 -9.71 6.34 22.29
N VAL A 272 -10.49 5.28 22.50
CA VAL A 272 -10.12 3.91 22.12
C VAL A 272 -9.98 3.78 20.60
N LEU A 273 -10.96 4.30 19.84
CA LEU A 273 -10.92 4.33 18.37
C LEU A 273 -9.70 5.10 17.85
N ALA A 274 -9.38 6.25 18.45
CA ALA A 274 -8.21 7.04 18.08
C ALA A 274 -6.89 6.32 18.36
N ALA A 275 -6.77 5.66 19.53
CA ALA A 275 -5.60 4.86 19.87
C ALA A 275 -5.43 3.66 18.93
N PHE A 276 -6.52 2.97 18.63
CA PHE A 276 -6.53 1.84 17.69
C PHE A 276 -6.15 2.28 16.27
N ASN A 277 -6.72 3.39 15.78
CA ASN A 277 -6.41 3.95 14.47
C ASN A 277 -4.94 4.37 14.36
N ARG A 278 -4.37 5.03 15.39
CA ARG A 278 -2.93 5.36 15.41
C ARG A 278 -2.05 4.11 15.38
N ARG A 279 -2.43 3.05 16.11
CA ARG A 279 -1.67 1.79 16.11
C ARG A 279 -1.71 1.11 14.74
N LEU A 280 -2.88 1.05 14.12
CA LEU A 280 -3.07 0.55 12.75
C LEU A 280 -2.24 1.33 11.74
N GLN A 281 -2.27 2.66 11.77
CA GLN A 281 -1.47 3.48 10.86
C GLN A 281 0.04 3.24 11.00
N ARG A 282 0.54 3.02 12.21
CA ARG A 282 1.97 2.68 12.41
C ARG A 282 2.31 1.31 11.84
N LEU A 283 1.47 0.30 12.11
CA LEU A 283 1.67 -1.05 11.59
C LEU A 283 1.62 -1.08 10.06
N VAL A 284 0.66 -0.38 9.46
CA VAL A 284 0.54 -0.27 8.00
C VAL A 284 1.78 0.40 7.42
N ARG A 285 2.23 1.55 7.98
CA ARG A 285 3.43 2.24 7.48
C ARG A 285 4.69 1.39 7.56
N GLN A 286 4.87 0.64 8.65
CA GLN A 286 6.00 -0.27 8.81
C GLN A 286 5.95 -1.42 7.79
N ALA A 287 4.78 -2.01 7.60
CA ALA A 287 4.59 -3.08 6.63
C ALA A 287 4.79 -2.59 5.18
N THR A 288 4.28 -1.40 4.81
CA THR A 288 4.50 -0.83 3.48
C THR A 288 5.96 -0.48 3.24
N ALA A 289 6.66 0.11 4.22
CA ALA A 289 8.09 0.44 4.06
C ALA A 289 8.96 -0.81 3.89
N GLN A 290 8.65 -1.90 4.62
CA GLN A 290 9.34 -3.18 4.44
C GLN A 290 9.06 -3.80 3.07
N LEU A 291 7.82 -3.71 2.59
CA LEU A 291 7.43 -4.25 1.29
C LEU A 291 8.07 -3.46 0.13
N GLU A 292 8.12 -2.13 0.22
CA GLU A 292 8.77 -1.27 -0.77
C GLU A 292 10.27 -1.57 -0.88
N HIS A 293 10.98 -1.67 0.26
CA HIS A 293 12.40 -2.04 0.25
C HIS A 293 12.67 -3.44 -0.32
N ALA A 294 11.80 -4.42 -0.01
CA ALA A 294 11.93 -5.77 -0.56
C ALA A 294 11.67 -5.81 -2.07
N LEU A 295 10.67 -5.05 -2.54
CA LEU A 295 10.31 -4.96 -3.96
C LEU A 295 11.41 -4.27 -4.79
N GLU A 296 12.01 -3.20 -4.27
CA GLU A 296 13.14 -2.53 -4.93
C GLU A 296 14.36 -3.45 -5.05
N GLY A 297 14.67 -4.21 -4.00
CA GLY A 297 15.74 -5.21 -4.02
C GLY A 297 15.50 -6.31 -5.07
N GLU A 298 14.28 -6.83 -5.14
CA GLU A 298 13.90 -7.87 -6.11
C GLU A 298 13.94 -7.35 -7.56
N GLN A 299 13.47 -6.11 -7.80
CA GLN A 299 13.49 -5.51 -9.13
C GLN A 299 14.91 -5.21 -9.64
N MET A 300 15.81 -4.73 -8.78
CA MET A 300 17.21 -4.53 -9.15
C MET A 300 17.94 -5.84 -9.44
N ALA A 301 17.72 -6.86 -8.63
CA ALA A 301 18.23 -8.21 -8.86
C ALA A 301 17.76 -8.78 -10.21
N ARG A 302 16.46 -8.67 -10.50
CA ARG A 302 15.87 -9.16 -11.75
C ARG A 302 16.39 -8.40 -12.97
N ARG A 303 16.58 -7.08 -12.87
CA ARG A 303 17.12 -6.27 -13.97
C ARG A 303 18.57 -6.64 -14.31
N ARG A 304 19.42 -6.83 -13.31
CA ARG A 304 20.81 -7.30 -13.50
C ARG A 304 20.87 -8.70 -14.09
N LEU A 305 19.95 -9.58 -13.67
CA LEU A 305 19.83 -10.92 -14.23
C LEU A 305 19.44 -10.88 -15.72
N LEU A 306 18.52 -10.00 -16.11
CA LEU A 306 18.13 -9.83 -17.52
C LEU A 306 19.25 -9.21 -18.38
N GLU A 307 19.98 -8.23 -17.85
CA GLU A 307 21.16 -7.65 -18.52
C GLU A 307 22.28 -8.71 -18.70
N ALA A 308 22.47 -9.61 -17.73
CA ALA A 308 23.40 -10.73 -17.83
C ALA A 308 22.94 -11.86 -18.77
N LEU A 309 21.63 -11.98 -19.01
CA LEU A 309 21.00 -13.06 -19.78
C LEU A 309 20.63 -12.68 -21.21
N GLU A 310 21.00 -11.50 -21.70
CA GLU A 310 20.76 -11.14 -23.10
C GLU A 310 21.21 -12.30 -24.01
N VAL A 311 20.26 -12.85 -24.78
CA VAL A 311 20.41 -14.11 -25.53
C VAL A 311 21.59 -14.05 -26.52
N THR A 312 21.94 -12.85 -26.98
CA THR A 312 23.13 -12.51 -27.76
C THR A 312 24.45 -12.74 -27.02
N ALA A 313 24.49 -12.57 -25.70
CA ALA A 313 25.68 -12.81 -24.87
C ALA A 313 25.93 -14.30 -24.59
N LEU A 314 24.89 -15.14 -24.64
CA LEU A 314 24.99 -16.59 -24.40
C LEU A 314 25.47 -17.38 -25.62
N LEU A 315 25.15 -16.93 -26.83
CA LEU A 315 25.56 -17.59 -28.08
C LEU A 315 27.09 -17.75 -28.22
N PRO A 316 27.93 -16.71 -27.99
CA PRO A 316 29.38 -16.85 -27.99
C PRO A 316 29.92 -17.80 -26.90
N LEU A 317 29.18 -17.98 -25.80
CA LEU A 317 29.60 -18.90 -24.74
C LEU A 317 29.52 -20.38 -25.16
N LEU A 318 28.85 -20.72 -26.27
CA LEU A 318 28.78 -22.10 -26.73
C LEU A 318 30.08 -22.58 -27.39
N GLU A 319 30.86 -21.67 -27.97
CA GLU A 319 32.03 -22.02 -28.80
C GLU A 319 33.39 -21.80 -28.10
N ILE A 320 33.41 -21.10 -26.95
CA ILE A 320 34.66 -20.82 -26.23
C ILE A 320 35.18 -22.01 -25.43
N GLU A 321 36.49 -22.03 -25.14
CA GLU A 321 37.07 -23.03 -24.24
C GLU A 321 36.51 -22.96 -22.81
N GLU A 322 36.63 -24.07 -22.08
CA GLU A 322 35.99 -24.24 -20.77
C GLU A 322 36.56 -23.29 -19.71
N GLU A 323 37.84 -22.94 -19.80
CA GLU A 323 38.49 -21.95 -18.95
C GLU A 323 37.91 -20.54 -19.17
N ALA A 324 37.78 -20.14 -20.44
CA ALA A 324 37.21 -18.85 -20.82
C ALA A 324 35.74 -18.75 -20.42
N PHE A 325 35.00 -19.86 -20.51
CA PHE A 325 33.62 -19.95 -20.03
C PHE A 325 33.52 -19.69 -18.53
N LEU A 326 34.27 -20.43 -17.71
CA LEU A 326 34.24 -20.25 -16.25
C LEU A 326 34.72 -18.85 -15.84
N SER A 327 35.69 -18.28 -16.55
CA SER A 327 36.14 -16.89 -16.35
C SER A 327 35.01 -15.88 -16.57
N ARG A 328 34.25 -16.01 -17.66
CA ARG A 328 33.08 -15.15 -17.92
C ARG A 328 31.96 -15.37 -16.90
N MET A 329 31.74 -16.61 -16.48
CA MET A 329 30.73 -16.90 -15.45
C MET A 329 31.11 -16.31 -14.10
N LEU A 330 32.40 -16.22 -13.76
CA LEU A 330 32.88 -15.50 -12.59
C LEU A 330 32.60 -14.00 -12.68
N ASP A 331 32.90 -13.38 -13.83
CA ASP A 331 32.62 -11.94 -14.03
C ASP A 331 31.13 -11.62 -13.86
N LEU A 332 30.26 -12.48 -14.39
CA LEU A 332 28.81 -12.37 -14.20
C LEU A 332 28.41 -12.55 -12.74
N ALA A 333 29.01 -13.50 -12.04
CA ALA A 333 28.74 -13.76 -10.62
C ALA A 333 29.02 -12.54 -9.75
N LEU A 334 30.19 -11.92 -9.94
CA LEU A 334 30.63 -10.75 -9.19
C LEU A 334 29.78 -9.51 -9.53
N GLY A 335 29.35 -9.37 -10.78
CA GLY A 335 28.41 -8.31 -11.18
C GLY A 335 27.01 -8.45 -10.58
N MET A 336 26.53 -9.70 -10.41
CA MET A 336 25.22 -9.99 -9.81
C MET A 336 25.23 -9.85 -8.28
N ILE A 337 26.33 -10.22 -7.62
CA ILE A 337 26.50 -10.19 -6.17
C ILE A 337 27.60 -9.17 -5.82
N PRO A 338 27.31 -7.86 -5.90
CA PRO A 338 28.31 -6.80 -5.75
C PRO A 338 28.91 -6.73 -4.34
N LYS A 339 28.28 -7.39 -3.35
CA LYS A 339 28.88 -7.56 -2.02
C LYS A 339 30.22 -8.26 -2.09
N ALA A 340 30.43 -9.17 -3.05
CA ALA A 340 31.69 -9.89 -3.24
C ALA A 340 32.59 -9.17 -4.27
N PRO A 341 33.57 -8.36 -3.84
CA PRO A 341 34.47 -7.66 -4.77
C PRO A 341 35.57 -8.57 -5.34
N MET A 342 35.73 -9.78 -4.80
CA MET A 342 36.79 -10.72 -5.17
C MET A 342 36.20 -12.10 -5.44
N GLY A 343 36.93 -12.91 -6.20
CA GLY A 343 36.53 -14.29 -6.42
C GLY A 343 37.49 -15.06 -7.32
N SER A 344 37.23 -16.36 -7.43
CA SER A 344 37.97 -17.25 -8.31
C SER A 344 37.07 -18.30 -8.95
N ALA A 345 37.49 -18.79 -10.12
CA ALA A 345 36.85 -19.89 -10.82
C ALA A 345 37.81 -21.08 -10.89
N LEU A 346 37.31 -22.23 -10.47
CA LEU A 346 38.03 -23.49 -10.45
C LEU A 346 37.44 -24.43 -11.52
N LEU A 347 38.29 -24.99 -12.37
CA LEU A 347 37.96 -26.08 -13.29
C LEU A 347 38.38 -27.41 -12.66
N LEU A 348 37.51 -28.42 -12.69
CA LEU A 348 37.84 -29.77 -12.21
C LEU A 348 38.10 -30.72 -13.38
N ASP A 349 39.16 -31.52 -13.28
CA ASP A 349 39.44 -32.59 -14.23
C ASP A 349 38.65 -33.89 -13.91
N ASP A 350 38.73 -34.87 -14.79
CA ASP A 350 38.07 -36.18 -14.63
C ASP A 350 38.49 -36.95 -13.37
N LYS A 351 39.65 -36.60 -12.78
CA LYS A 351 40.19 -37.21 -11.57
C LYS A 351 39.82 -36.43 -10.31
N GLY A 352 39.04 -35.34 -10.44
CA GLY A 352 38.62 -34.48 -9.34
C GLY A 352 39.68 -33.48 -8.88
N ARG A 353 40.77 -33.30 -9.63
CA ARG A 353 41.77 -32.26 -9.33
C ARG A 353 41.27 -30.93 -9.84
N GLY A 354 41.43 -29.89 -9.01
CA GLY A 354 41.02 -28.54 -9.32
C GLY A 354 42.17 -27.72 -9.89
N ARG A 355 41.88 -26.82 -10.81
CA ARG A 355 42.81 -25.76 -11.24
C ARG A 355 42.10 -24.43 -11.28
N ILE A 356 42.72 -23.39 -10.74
CA ILE A 356 42.19 -22.02 -10.85
C ILE A 356 42.39 -21.53 -12.28
N VAL A 357 41.30 -21.20 -12.95
CA VAL A 357 41.28 -20.74 -14.35
C VAL A 357 40.92 -19.27 -14.48
N ALA A 358 40.35 -18.66 -13.42
CA ALA A 358 40.10 -17.24 -13.36
C ALA A 358 40.18 -16.72 -11.92
N VAL A 359 40.62 -15.46 -11.79
CA VAL A 359 40.78 -14.76 -10.52
C VAL A 359 40.38 -13.30 -10.72
N ARG A 360 39.65 -12.72 -9.77
CA ARG A 360 39.33 -11.29 -9.69
C ARG A 360 39.56 -10.81 -8.26
N GLY A 361 40.21 -9.67 -8.10
CA GLY A 361 40.48 -9.08 -6.78
C GLY A 361 41.62 -9.73 -5.99
N HIS A 362 41.89 -11.03 -6.15
CA HIS A 362 43.12 -11.67 -5.64
C HIS A 362 44.31 -11.50 -6.59
N HIS A 363 45.51 -11.90 -6.16
CA HIS A 363 46.73 -11.77 -6.96
C HIS A 363 46.75 -12.77 -8.13
N GLU A 364 47.24 -12.34 -9.30
CA GLU A 364 47.29 -13.17 -10.52
C GLU A 364 48.17 -14.43 -10.38
N SER A 365 49.06 -14.48 -9.38
CA SER A 365 49.87 -15.68 -9.08
C SER A 365 49.04 -16.92 -8.73
N LEU A 366 47.75 -16.76 -8.43
CA LEU A 366 46.81 -17.86 -8.22
C LEU A 366 46.31 -18.50 -9.53
N LEU A 367 46.44 -17.84 -10.68
CA LEU A 367 46.08 -18.44 -11.97
C LEU A 367 46.93 -19.68 -12.23
N GLY A 368 46.27 -20.78 -12.58
CA GLY A 368 46.92 -22.08 -12.79
C GLY A 368 47.26 -22.84 -11.50
N PHE A 369 46.99 -22.29 -10.31
CA PHE A 369 47.19 -23.01 -9.06
C PHE A 369 46.31 -24.27 -9.02
N THR A 370 46.90 -25.40 -8.67
CA THR A 370 46.23 -26.72 -8.68
C THR A 370 45.94 -27.23 -7.28
N PHE A 371 44.86 -27.97 -7.14
CA PHE A 371 44.43 -28.63 -5.92
C PHE A 371 44.22 -30.12 -6.16
N GLU A 372 44.74 -30.94 -5.26
CA GLU A 372 44.38 -32.37 -5.21
C GLU A 372 42.95 -32.52 -4.64
N PRO A 373 42.24 -33.63 -4.91
CA PRO A 373 40.84 -33.79 -4.50
C PRO A 373 40.63 -33.62 -2.99
N GLU A 374 41.59 -34.04 -2.17
CA GLU A 374 41.56 -33.91 -0.71
C GLU A 374 41.81 -32.49 -0.20
N GLU A 375 42.37 -31.61 -1.05
CA GLU A 375 42.66 -30.21 -0.74
C GLU A 375 41.47 -29.29 -1.09
N LEU A 376 40.48 -29.78 -1.84
CA LEU A 376 39.33 -29.01 -2.28
C LEU A 376 38.19 -29.02 -1.26
N ILE A 377 37.52 -27.87 -1.10
CA ILE A 377 36.24 -27.80 -0.38
C ILE A 377 35.13 -27.89 -1.42
N VAL A 378 34.74 -29.12 -1.73
CA VAL A 378 33.63 -29.41 -2.63
C VAL A 378 32.36 -29.63 -1.81
N LYS A 379 31.29 -28.92 -2.16
CA LYS A 379 29.96 -29.06 -1.56
C LYS A 379 28.96 -29.35 -2.67
N GLU A 380 27.93 -30.16 -2.39
CA GLU A 380 26.86 -30.43 -3.37
C GLU A 380 25.86 -29.28 -3.50
N ARG A 381 25.86 -28.37 -2.53
CA ARG A 381 24.97 -27.21 -2.49
C ARG A 381 25.78 -25.94 -2.30
N ILE A 382 25.21 -24.83 -2.75
CA ILE A 382 25.77 -23.51 -2.48
C ILE A 382 25.89 -23.32 -0.97
N THR A 383 27.08 -22.97 -0.53
CA THR A 383 27.43 -22.94 0.89
C THR A 383 28.27 -21.72 1.18
N VAL A 384 27.93 -20.98 2.24
CA VAL A 384 28.79 -19.94 2.79
C VAL A 384 29.81 -20.61 3.71
N VAL A 385 31.10 -20.43 3.41
CA VAL A 385 32.21 -20.93 4.22
C VAL A 385 32.89 -19.75 4.88
N LYS A 386 32.91 -19.74 6.20
CA LYS A 386 33.70 -18.78 6.98
C LYS A 386 35.12 -19.32 7.08
N ASP A 387 36.10 -18.46 6.82
CA ASP A 387 37.53 -18.82 6.90
C ASP A 387 37.94 -19.99 5.96
N ILE A 388 37.72 -19.82 4.64
CA ILE A 388 38.06 -20.85 3.64
C ILE A 388 39.56 -21.17 3.58
N LEU A 389 40.39 -20.22 4.02
CA LEU A 389 41.86 -20.33 4.10
C LEU A 389 42.33 -20.61 5.53
N GLY A 390 41.47 -21.16 6.39
CA GLY A 390 41.80 -21.40 7.78
C GLY A 390 42.95 -22.38 8.02
N PRO A 391 43.65 -22.27 9.17
CA PRO A 391 44.87 -23.02 9.47
C PRO A 391 44.70 -24.55 9.58
N HIS A 392 43.47 -25.05 9.55
CA HIS A 392 43.13 -26.47 9.63
C HIS A 392 43.06 -27.18 8.27
N ARG A 393 43.29 -26.45 7.16
CA ARG A 393 43.28 -27.02 5.80
C ARG A 393 44.46 -27.99 5.62
N LYS A 394 44.19 -29.15 5.03
CA LYS A 394 45.21 -30.15 4.70
C LYS A 394 45.69 -29.92 3.27
N PHE A 395 47.02 -29.80 3.11
CA PHE A 395 47.69 -29.65 1.83
C PHE A 395 48.83 -30.66 1.70
N SER A 396 49.13 -31.03 0.46
CA SER A 396 50.26 -31.87 0.05
C SER A 396 51.63 -31.33 0.52
N SER A 397 51.77 -30.00 0.68
CA SER A 397 52.95 -29.39 1.31
C SER A 397 52.64 -28.03 1.95
N SER A 398 53.39 -27.68 3.01
CA SER A 398 53.31 -26.38 3.68
C SER A 398 53.72 -25.21 2.77
N GLU A 399 54.63 -25.45 1.81
CA GLU A 399 55.03 -24.44 0.83
C GLU A 399 53.88 -24.10 -0.14
N LYS A 400 53.15 -25.11 -0.61
CA LYS A 400 51.98 -24.93 -1.47
C LYS A 400 50.88 -24.13 -0.76
N TYR A 401 50.64 -24.43 0.51
CA TYR A 401 49.69 -23.67 1.33
C TYR A 401 50.13 -22.21 1.51
N ARG A 402 51.42 -21.95 1.78
CA ARG A 402 51.95 -20.58 1.88
C ARG A 402 51.78 -19.80 0.58
N LYS A 403 52.04 -20.42 -0.59
CA LYS A 403 51.82 -19.78 -1.90
C LYS A 403 50.36 -19.39 -2.14
N LEU A 404 49.41 -20.21 -1.67
CA LEU A 404 47.98 -19.89 -1.71
C LEU A 404 47.65 -18.67 -0.84
N LEU A 405 48.17 -18.63 0.39
CA LEU A 405 47.97 -17.51 1.31
C LEU A 405 48.60 -16.21 0.80
N GLU A 406 49.76 -16.27 0.15
CA GLU A 406 50.42 -15.09 -0.42
C GLU A 406 49.69 -14.55 -1.66
N GLY A 407 49.03 -15.42 -2.43
CA GLY A 407 48.25 -15.02 -3.59
C GLY A 407 46.84 -14.53 -3.26
N ALA A 408 46.25 -15.02 -2.17
CA ALA A 408 44.91 -14.64 -1.76
C ALA A 408 44.93 -13.40 -0.86
N GLN A 409 44.17 -12.37 -1.24
CA GLN A 409 43.74 -11.32 -0.31
C GLN A 409 43.06 -11.92 0.93
N SER A 410 42.99 -11.18 2.04
CA SER A 410 42.32 -11.69 3.25
C SER A 410 40.80 -11.84 3.05
N ILE A 411 40.25 -12.99 3.44
CA ILE A 411 38.86 -13.40 3.17
C ILE A 411 38.11 -13.64 4.48
N ALA A 412 36.98 -12.97 4.69
CA ALA A 412 36.07 -13.23 5.80
C ALA A 412 35.13 -14.41 5.52
N GLU A 413 34.40 -14.34 4.41
CA GLU A 413 33.43 -15.35 3.99
C GLU A 413 33.55 -15.62 2.49
N THR A 414 33.37 -16.88 2.11
CA THR A 414 33.30 -17.31 0.72
C THR A 414 31.95 -17.94 0.43
N LEU A 415 31.25 -17.44 -0.58
CA LEU A 415 30.10 -18.11 -1.15
C LEU A 415 30.59 -19.09 -2.22
N LEU A 416 30.56 -20.38 -1.89
CA LEU A 416 30.96 -21.45 -2.80
C LEU A 416 29.77 -21.86 -3.67
N VAL A 417 29.96 -21.73 -4.97
CA VAL A 417 28.97 -22.07 -6.00
C VAL A 417 29.45 -23.30 -6.78
N PRO A 418 29.07 -24.51 -6.35
CA PRO A 418 29.44 -25.73 -7.04
C PRO A 418 28.70 -25.83 -8.38
N LEU A 419 29.42 -26.31 -9.40
CA LEU A 419 28.87 -26.52 -10.74
C LEU A 419 28.89 -28.02 -11.07
N LEU A 420 27.72 -28.64 -10.95
CA LEU A 420 27.52 -30.06 -11.25
C LEU A 420 26.62 -30.26 -12.46
N TRP A 421 26.99 -31.21 -13.31
CA TRP A 421 26.14 -31.70 -14.38
C TRP A 421 26.15 -33.23 -14.38
N LYS A 422 24.97 -33.85 -14.41
CA LYS A 422 24.78 -35.32 -14.35
C LYS A 422 25.57 -36.00 -13.21
N GLY A 423 25.62 -35.36 -12.05
CA GLY A 423 26.31 -35.89 -10.86
C GLY A 423 27.83 -35.74 -10.86
N LYS A 424 28.42 -35.10 -11.89
CA LYS A 424 29.86 -34.83 -11.97
C LYS A 424 30.13 -33.33 -11.79
N PHE A 425 31.11 -32.99 -10.97
CA PHE A 425 31.62 -31.63 -10.85
C PHE A 425 32.48 -31.30 -12.07
N PHE A 426 32.18 -30.20 -12.74
CA PHE A 426 33.05 -29.66 -13.80
C PHE A 426 33.72 -28.35 -13.37
N GLY A 427 33.13 -27.64 -12.41
CA GLY A 427 33.73 -26.41 -11.90
C GLY A 427 33.18 -25.97 -10.55
N GLN A 428 33.75 -24.90 -10.03
CA GLN A 428 33.29 -24.22 -8.82
C GLN A 428 33.63 -22.74 -8.92
N LEU A 429 32.67 -21.87 -8.62
CA LEU A 429 32.94 -20.43 -8.44
C LEU A 429 33.05 -20.15 -6.93
N ALA A 430 34.03 -19.36 -6.54
CA ALA A 430 34.17 -18.82 -5.19
C ALA A 430 34.01 -17.30 -5.28
N LEU A 431 33.06 -16.76 -4.53
CA LEU A 431 32.85 -15.32 -4.40
C LEU A 431 33.21 -14.91 -2.97
N ASP A 432 34.13 -13.97 -2.84
CA ASP A 432 34.88 -13.74 -1.62
C ASP A 432 34.61 -12.34 -1.06
N LEU A 433 34.24 -12.30 0.22
CA LEU A 433 34.13 -11.09 1.02
C LEU A 433 35.48 -10.79 1.70
N PRO A 434 36.02 -9.58 1.57
CA PRO A 434 37.28 -9.22 2.20
C PRO A 434 37.16 -9.15 3.73
N GLU A 435 38.23 -9.47 4.43
CA GLU A 435 38.27 -9.33 5.88
C GLU A 435 38.10 -7.86 6.31
N GLY A 436 37.32 -7.61 7.37
CA GLY A 436 37.00 -6.26 7.85
C GLY A 436 35.78 -5.59 7.20
N THR A 437 35.10 -6.26 6.25
CA THR A 437 33.77 -5.80 5.80
C THR A 437 32.71 -5.93 6.90
N GLN A 438 31.69 -5.06 6.89
CA GLN A 438 30.49 -5.23 7.72
C GLN A 438 29.43 -6.10 7.05
N ASP A 439 29.62 -6.41 5.76
CA ASP A 439 28.70 -7.23 4.98
C ASP A 439 28.90 -8.73 5.26
N ALA A 440 27.81 -9.48 5.16
CA ALA A 440 27.80 -10.95 5.17
C ALA A 440 26.88 -11.45 4.05
N PHE A 441 27.14 -12.66 3.56
CA PHE A 441 26.25 -13.27 2.59
C PHE A 441 24.93 -13.64 3.26
N ASP A 442 23.82 -13.18 2.67
CA ASP A 442 22.47 -13.47 3.14
C ASP A 442 21.73 -14.45 2.22
N ASN A 443 20.47 -14.76 2.58
CA ASN A 443 19.64 -15.67 1.79
C ASN A 443 19.35 -15.13 0.36
N GLY A 444 19.36 -13.81 0.16
CA GLY A 444 19.21 -13.20 -1.15
C GLY A 444 20.42 -13.45 -2.04
N ASP A 445 21.64 -13.30 -1.50
CA ASP A 445 22.88 -13.59 -2.24
C ASP A 445 22.97 -15.08 -2.63
N ILE A 446 22.58 -15.98 -1.72
CA ILE A 446 22.52 -17.42 -1.98
C ILE A 446 21.51 -17.71 -3.10
N ALA A 447 20.34 -17.08 -3.08
CA ALA A 447 19.33 -17.26 -4.12
C ALA A 447 19.81 -16.76 -5.50
N LEU A 448 20.56 -15.66 -5.54
CA LEU A 448 21.19 -15.17 -6.79
C LEU A 448 22.26 -16.13 -7.31
N ALA A 449 23.12 -16.64 -6.43
CA ALA A 449 24.12 -17.64 -6.78
C ALA A 449 23.48 -18.94 -7.29
N GLU A 450 22.33 -19.35 -6.72
CA GLU A 450 21.56 -20.52 -7.18
C GLU A 450 21.05 -20.31 -8.62
N GLN A 451 20.53 -19.12 -8.92
CA GLN A 451 20.06 -18.79 -10.27
C GLN A 451 21.22 -18.80 -11.28
N LEU A 452 22.35 -18.18 -10.94
CA LEU A 452 23.54 -18.19 -11.78
C LEU A 452 24.08 -19.60 -12.01
N SER A 453 24.16 -20.43 -10.96
CA SER A 453 24.61 -21.81 -11.06
C SER A 453 23.75 -22.60 -12.05
N ARG A 454 22.41 -22.45 -12.00
CA ARG A 454 21.51 -23.10 -12.97
C ARG A 454 21.78 -22.67 -14.41
N ILE A 455 22.02 -21.38 -14.63
CA ILE A 455 22.37 -20.84 -15.96
C ILE A 455 23.70 -21.43 -16.43
N CYS A 456 24.72 -21.42 -15.57
CA CYS A 456 26.04 -21.99 -15.84
C CYS A 456 25.94 -23.47 -16.23
N VAL A 457 25.21 -24.26 -15.45
CA VAL A 457 25.00 -25.69 -15.70
C VAL A 457 24.20 -25.92 -16.97
N ALA A 458 23.18 -25.11 -17.26
CA ALA A 458 22.42 -25.21 -18.51
C ALA A 458 23.28 -24.88 -19.73
N CYS A 459 24.10 -23.83 -19.67
CA CYS A 459 25.04 -23.49 -20.75
C CYS A 459 26.08 -24.59 -20.95
N HIS A 460 26.65 -25.12 -19.86
CA HIS A 460 27.56 -26.26 -19.92
C HIS A 460 26.87 -27.50 -20.55
N ALA A 461 25.62 -27.80 -20.16
CA ALA A 461 24.87 -28.89 -20.75
C ALA A 461 24.68 -28.72 -22.27
N LEU A 462 24.31 -27.52 -22.73
CA LEU A 462 24.17 -27.21 -24.15
C LEU A 462 25.50 -27.35 -24.91
N ARG A 463 26.61 -26.86 -24.33
CA ARG A 463 27.97 -27.02 -24.87
C ARG A 463 28.33 -28.50 -25.02
N GLU A 464 28.07 -29.30 -23.98
CA GLU A 464 28.37 -30.72 -23.99
C GLU A 464 27.49 -31.50 -24.97
N TYR A 465 26.22 -31.10 -25.16
CA TYR A 465 25.38 -31.67 -26.20
C TYR A 465 25.89 -31.31 -27.60
N ALA A 466 26.23 -30.04 -27.85
CA ALA A 466 26.77 -29.59 -29.13
C ALA A 466 28.11 -30.30 -29.48
N ARG A 467 29.03 -30.39 -28.52
CA ARG A 467 30.30 -31.12 -28.68
C ARG A 467 30.09 -32.60 -28.98
N LYS A 468 29.14 -33.24 -28.28
CA LYS A 468 28.82 -34.66 -28.52
C LYS A 468 28.25 -34.88 -29.91
N GLU A 469 27.31 -34.04 -30.33
CA GLU A 469 26.73 -34.08 -31.66
C GLU A 469 27.81 -33.89 -32.74
N GLU A 470 28.69 -32.90 -32.58
CA GLU A 470 29.83 -32.68 -33.47
C GLU A 470 30.76 -33.90 -33.52
N SER A 471 31.18 -34.44 -32.38
CA SER A 471 32.06 -35.61 -32.32
C SER A 471 31.40 -36.85 -32.94
N PHE A 472 30.08 -36.98 -32.82
CA PHE A 472 29.33 -38.06 -33.45
C PHE A 472 29.40 -37.98 -34.97
N PHE A 473 29.16 -36.80 -35.54
CA PHE A 473 29.27 -36.59 -36.98
C PHE A 473 30.71 -36.78 -37.48
N GLU A 474 31.71 -36.26 -36.77
CA GLU A 474 33.10 -36.48 -37.17
C GLU A 474 33.46 -37.98 -37.16
N ASN A 475 33.09 -38.72 -36.12
CA ASN A 475 33.31 -40.16 -36.05
C ASN A 475 32.55 -40.91 -37.15
N LEU A 476 31.33 -40.50 -37.48
CA LEU A 476 30.56 -41.07 -38.58
C LEU A 476 31.24 -40.81 -39.94
N ILE A 477 31.68 -39.57 -40.20
CA ILE A 477 32.40 -39.19 -41.43
C ILE A 477 33.69 -40.00 -41.56
N VAL A 478 34.48 -40.12 -40.48
CA VAL A 478 35.71 -40.92 -40.47
C VAL A 478 35.40 -42.41 -40.70
N ALA A 479 34.33 -42.94 -40.11
CA ALA A 479 33.91 -44.32 -40.34
C ALA A 479 33.47 -44.57 -41.79
N LEU A 480 32.73 -43.64 -42.40
CA LEU A 480 32.33 -43.70 -43.81
C LEU A 480 33.55 -43.62 -44.74
N ALA A 481 34.49 -42.71 -44.48
CA ALA A 481 35.74 -42.61 -45.23
C ALA A 481 36.57 -43.90 -45.14
N ARG A 482 36.66 -44.52 -43.96
CA ARG A 482 37.30 -45.84 -43.77
C ARG A 482 36.57 -46.94 -44.52
N ALA A 483 35.23 -46.94 -44.53
CA ALA A 483 34.46 -47.93 -45.27
C ALA A 483 34.71 -47.81 -46.79
N LEU A 484 34.84 -46.59 -47.31
CA LEU A 484 35.22 -46.34 -48.71
C LEU A 484 36.62 -46.89 -49.03
N GLU A 485 37.60 -46.73 -48.14
CA GLU A 485 38.96 -47.28 -48.32
C GLU A 485 39.01 -48.81 -48.46
N TYR A 486 38.07 -49.54 -47.86
CA TYR A 486 37.97 -50.99 -48.11
C TYR A 486 37.40 -51.31 -49.51
N TYR A 487 36.62 -50.40 -50.09
CA TYR A 487 35.89 -50.60 -51.34
C TYR A 487 36.68 -50.11 -52.56
N ASP A 488 37.23 -48.90 -52.49
CA ASP A 488 38.05 -48.25 -53.52
C ASP A 488 39.53 -48.18 -53.08
N SER A 489 40.44 -47.98 -54.03
CA SER A 489 41.89 -47.92 -53.83
C SER A 489 42.40 -46.66 -53.11
N SER A 490 41.52 -45.71 -52.77
CA SER A 490 41.83 -44.48 -52.03
C SER A 490 42.07 -44.76 -50.54
N THR A 491 43.15 -44.22 -49.95
CA THR A 491 43.41 -44.38 -48.51
C THR A 491 42.80 -43.25 -47.67
N LEU A 492 42.48 -43.52 -46.40
CA LEU A 492 42.03 -42.49 -45.46
C LEU A 492 43.06 -41.35 -45.34
N LYS A 493 44.35 -41.68 -45.37
CA LYS A 493 45.44 -40.70 -45.30
C LYS A 493 45.41 -39.71 -46.47
N HIS A 494 45.06 -40.16 -47.68
CA HIS A 494 44.87 -39.27 -48.83
C HIS A 494 43.66 -38.35 -48.66
N SER A 495 42.58 -38.89 -48.10
CA SER A 495 41.36 -38.13 -47.82
C SER A 495 41.60 -37.05 -46.74
N GLU A 496 42.36 -37.37 -45.68
CA GLU A 496 42.74 -36.42 -44.63
C GLU A 496 43.62 -35.27 -45.15
N VAL A 497 44.59 -35.59 -46.01
CA VAL A 497 45.44 -34.58 -46.67
C VAL A 497 44.61 -33.66 -47.55
N SER A 498 43.67 -34.21 -48.32
CA SER A 498 42.74 -33.43 -49.14
C SER A 498 41.88 -32.52 -48.29
N ALA A 499 41.31 -33.04 -47.20
CA ALA A 499 40.49 -32.27 -46.28
C ALA A 499 41.26 -31.12 -45.62
N GLU A 500 42.55 -31.29 -45.33
CA GLU A 500 43.42 -30.24 -44.81
C GLU A 500 43.70 -29.14 -45.86
N TYR A 501 44.02 -29.51 -47.10
CA TYR A 501 44.17 -28.53 -48.19
C TYR A 501 42.89 -27.74 -48.42
N ALA A 502 41.75 -28.42 -48.49
CA ALA A 502 40.45 -27.78 -48.67
C ALA A 502 40.13 -26.82 -47.52
N SER A 503 40.44 -27.19 -46.28
CA SER A 503 40.25 -26.34 -45.11
C SER A 503 41.11 -25.09 -45.15
N ARG A 504 42.39 -25.20 -45.57
CA ARG A 504 43.30 -24.06 -45.69
C ARG A 504 42.91 -23.12 -46.82
N ILE A 505 42.53 -23.66 -47.96
CA ILE A 505 42.03 -22.87 -49.10
C ILE A 505 40.76 -22.11 -48.70
N ALA A 506 39.83 -22.77 -48.01
CA ALA A 506 38.63 -22.14 -47.48
C ALA A 506 38.95 -20.95 -46.57
N ARG A 507 39.87 -21.12 -45.61
CA ARG A 507 40.31 -20.02 -44.73
C ARG A 507 41.01 -18.89 -45.49
N HIS A 508 41.84 -19.22 -46.48
CA HIS A 508 42.51 -18.22 -47.33
C HIS A 508 41.50 -17.39 -48.12
N LEU A 509 40.36 -17.97 -48.50
CA LEU A 509 39.23 -17.29 -49.14
C LEU A 509 38.31 -16.55 -48.15
N GLY A 510 38.64 -16.51 -46.86
CA GLY A 510 37.87 -15.81 -45.83
C GLY A 510 36.67 -16.59 -45.29
N LEU A 511 36.62 -17.92 -45.47
CA LEU A 511 35.61 -18.77 -44.85
C LEU A 511 36.02 -19.16 -43.42
N GLU A 512 35.04 -19.19 -42.52
CA GLU A 512 35.25 -19.52 -41.10
C GLU A 512 34.15 -20.46 -40.55
N GLY A 513 34.38 -20.98 -39.34
CA GLY A 513 33.41 -21.76 -38.57
C GLY A 513 32.85 -22.98 -39.31
N GLN A 514 31.52 -23.10 -39.31
CA GLN A 514 30.81 -24.26 -39.83
C GLN A 514 31.05 -24.52 -41.33
N ARG A 515 31.32 -23.48 -42.14
CA ARG A 515 31.56 -23.67 -43.59
C ARG A 515 32.87 -24.41 -43.87
N VAL A 516 33.95 -24.03 -43.18
CA VAL A 516 35.25 -24.72 -43.29
C VAL A 516 35.12 -26.18 -42.85
N LYS A 517 34.34 -26.42 -41.79
CA LYS A 517 34.08 -27.76 -41.27
C LYS A 517 33.28 -28.62 -42.27
N SER A 518 32.23 -28.08 -42.87
CA SER A 518 31.47 -28.78 -43.93
C SER A 518 32.35 -29.10 -45.14
N ILE A 519 33.26 -28.20 -45.54
CA ILE A 519 34.24 -28.46 -46.61
C ILE A 519 35.20 -29.58 -46.23
N ARG A 520 35.73 -29.55 -44.99
CA ARG A 520 36.62 -30.61 -44.48
C ARG A 520 35.93 -31.97 -44.51
N TRP A 521 34.72 -32.05 -43.96
CA TRP A 521 33.94 -33.28 -43.95
C TRP A 521 33.59 -33.73 -45.36
N ALA A 522 33.12 -32.84 -46.23
CA ALA A 522 32.82 -33.18 -47.62
C ALA A 522 34.05 -33.69 -48.37
N SER A 523 35.22 -33.10 -48.14
CA SER A 523 36.47 -33.58 -48.75
C SER A 523 36.83 -34.99 -48.30
N LEU A 524 36.55 -35.38 -47.05
CA LEU A 524 36.79 -36.74 -46.56
C LEU A 524 35.89 -37.79 -47.22
N VAL A 525 34.67 -37.40 -47.63
CA VAL A 525 33.65 -38.35 -48.12
C VAL A 525 33.09 -38.02 -49.50
N HIS A 526 33.75 -37.16 -50.29
CA HIS A 526 33.25 -36.74 -51.61
C HIS A 526 33.00 -37.93 -52.55
N ASP A 527 33.82 -38.97 -52.42
CA ASP A 527 33.75 -40.19 -53.19
C ASP A 527 32.88 -41.30 -52.58
N ILE A 528 32.18 -41.06 -51.46
CA ILE A 528 31.46 -42.12 -50.73
C ILE A 528 30.40 -42.85 -51.59
N GLY A 529 29.84 -42.16 -52.59
CA GLY A 529 28.88 -42.76 -53.51
C GLY A 529 29.48 -43.85 -54.41
N LYS A 530 30.81 -43.96 -54.50
CA LYS A 530 31.47 -45.04 -55.26
C LYS A 530 31.15 -46.42 -54.71
N ILE A 531 30.72 -46.55 -53.44
CA ILE A 531 30.24 -47.81 -52.85
C ILE A 531 29.08 -48.42 -53.65
N PHE A 532 28.31 -47.60 -54.36
CA PHE A 532 27.19 -48.04 -55.19
C PHE A 532 27.59 -48.39 -56.64
N ILE A 533 28.86 -48.24 -56.99
CA ILE A 533 29.40 -48.55 -58.31
C ILE A 533 30.10 -49.90 -58.27
N PRO A 534 29.79 -50.85 -59.18
CA PRO A 534 30.43 -52.16 -59.18
C PRO A 534 31.96 -52.09 -59.13
N GLN A 535 32.58 -52.84 -58.22
CA GLN A 535 34.05 -52.88 -58.09
C GLN A 535 34.76 -53.30 -59.38
N SER A 536 34.12 -54.13 -60.22
CA SER A 536 34.64 -54.52 -61.53
C SER A 536 34.83 -53.33 -62.48
N ILE A 537 34.02 -52.28 -62.33
CA ILE A 537 34.13 -51.01 -63.07
C ILE A 537 35.22 -50.15 -62.42
N LEU A 538 35.17 -49.94 -61.11
CA LEU A 538 36.14 -49.08 -60.39
C LEU A 538 37.59 -49.59 -60.49
N ARG A 539 37.79 -50.91 -60.49
CA ARG A 539 39.11 -51.57 -60.56
C ARG A 539 39.49 -52.04 -61.96
N LYS A 540 38.74 -51.64 -62.99
CA LYS A 540 38.96 -52.09 -64.37
C LYS A 540 40.38 -51.71 -64.84
N PRO A 541 41.18 -52.66 -65.34
CA PRO A 541 42.50 -52.35 -65.87
C PRO A 541 42.40 -51.80 -67.30
N GLY A 542 42.06 -50.52 -67.43
CA GLY A 542 41.93 -49.84 -68.72
C GLY A 542 40.96 -48.65 -68.67
N SER A 543 40.68 -48.08 -69.84
CA SER A 543 39.66 -47.02 -69.96
C SER A 543 38.25 -47.60 -69.78
N LEU A 544 37.37 -46.80 -69.18
CA LEU A 544 35.95 -47.11 -69.05
C LEU A 544 35.26 -46.97 -70.42
N THR A 545 34.26 -47.81 -70.70
CA THR A 545 33.35 -47.57 -71.82
C THR A 545 32.45 -46.37 -71.52
N PRO A 546 31.80 -45.75 -72.53
CA PRO A 546 30.85 -44.66 -72.29
C PRO A 546 29.76 -45.02 -71.27
N GLU A 547 29.23 -46.23 -71.34
CA GLU A 547 28.18 -46.73 -70.43
C GLU A 547 28.70 -46.92 -69.01
N GLU A 548 29.91 -47.47 -68.86
CA GLU A 548 30.58 -47.60 -67.56
C GLU A 548 30.89 -46.23 -66.95
N TYR A 549 31.25 -45.25 -67.78
CA TYR A 549 31.53 -43.89 -67.34
C TYR A 549 30.25 -43.18 -66.84
N GLU A 550 29.11 -43.36 -67.53
CA GLU A 550 27.82 -42.87 -67.06
C GLU A 550 27.42 -43.47 -65.70
N LEU A 551 27.76 -44.74 -65.45
CA LEU A 551 27.57 -45.35 -64.13
C LEU A 551 28.43 -44.67 -63.06
N VAL A 552 29.71 -44.41 -63.34
CA VAL A 552 30.60 -43.72 -62.40
C VAL A 552 30.11 -42.31 -62.08
N LYS A 553 29.54 -41.58 -63.06
CA LYS A 553 28.95 -40.24 -62.84
C LYS A 553 27.80 -40.20 -61.84
N LEU A 554 27.22 -41.36 -61.47
CA LEU A 554 26.17 -41.42 -60.47
C LEU A 554 26.69 -41.28 -59.03
N HIS A 555 27.99 -41.41 -58.78
CA HIS A 555 28.50 -41.41 -57.41
C HIS A 555 28.27 -40.08 -56.64
N PRO A 556 28.28 -38.87 -57.24
CA PRO A 556 27.94 -37.65 -56.49
C PRO A 556 26.48 -37.65 -56.05
N LEU A 557 25.58 -38.16 -56.91
CA LEU A 557 24.16 -38.33 -56.59
C LEU A 557 23.96 -39.34 -55.46
N LYS A 558 24.65 -40.48 -55.54
CA LYS A 558 24.55 -41.53 -54.52
C LYS A 558 25.20 -41.14 -53.20
N GLY A 559 26.30 -40.38 -53.26
CA GLY A 559 26.94 -39.82 -52.08
C GLY A 559 26.04 -38.80 -51.38
N GLU A 560 25.39 -37.94 -52.15
CA GLU A 560 24.39 -37.01 -51.63
C GLU A 560 23.16 -37.72 -51.04
N GLU A 561 22.61 -38.73 -51.72
CA GLU A 561 21.49 -39.53 -51.23
C GLU A 561 21.83 -40.17 -49.87
N LEU A 562 23.03 -40.76 -49.75
CA LEU A 562 23.52 -41.36 -48.52
C LEU A 562 23.67 -40.33 -47.40
N LEU A 563 24.34 -39.21 -47.67
CA LEU A 563 24.64 -38.21 -46.65
C LEU A 563 23.41 -37.40 -46.23
N ARG A 564 22.50 -37.08 -47.16
CA ARG A 564 21.25 -36.36 -46.87
C ARG A 564 20.31 -37.16 -45.97
N SER A 565 20.43 -38.50 -45.95
CA SER A 565 19.64 -39.33 -45.04
C SER A 565 19.98 -39.10 -43.55
N VAL A 566 21.13 -38.47 -43.28
CA VAL A 566 21.59 -38.13 -41.94
C VAL A 566 21.34 -36.65 -41.69
N ARG A 567 20.42 -36.35 -40.76
CA ARG A 567 20.13 -34.98 -40.31
C ARG A 567 21.41 -34.33 -39.78
N GLY A 568 21.74 -33.11 -40.24
CA GLY A 568 22.96 -32.38 -39.89
C GLY A 568 24.10 -32.48 -40.92
N LEU A 569 23.97 -33.34 -41.94
CA LEU A 569 24.95 -33.47 -43.04
C LEU A 569 24.43 -32.91 -44.37
N GLU A 570 23.38 -32.10 -44.37
CA GLU A 570 22.75 -31.57 -45.59
C GLU A 570 23.71 -30.70 -46.41
N ASP A 571 24.50 -29.85 -45.75
CA ASP A 571 25.52 -29.04 -46.41
C ASP A 571 26.64 -29.91 -46.98
N VAL A 572 27.09 -30.92 -46.23
CA VAL A 572 28.09 -31.89 -46.72
C VAL A 572 27.56 -32.62 -47.96
N ALA A 573 26.32 -33.11 -47.91
CA ALA A 573 25.66 -33.78 -49.03
C ALA A 573 25.55 -32.88 -50.27
N ARG A 574 25.20 -31.60 -50.08
CA ARG A 574 25.18 -30.61 -51.17
C ARG A 574 26.56 -30.43 -51.79
N ILE A 575 27.60 -30.32 -50.95
CA ILE A 575 28.97 -30.15 -51.41
C ILE A 575 29.40 -31.35 -52.25
N VAL A 576 29.17 -32.56 -51.71
CA VAL A 576 29.46 -33.84 -52.35
C VAL A 576 28.70 -34.01 -53.66
N ARG A 577 27.46 -33.56 -53.80
CA ARG A 577 26.75 -33.67 -55.09
C ARG A 577 27.45 -32.90 -56.21
N HIS A 578 27.97 -31.72 -55.91
CA HIS A 578 28.37 -30.75 -56.94
C HIS A 578 29.91 -30.71 -57.13
N HIS A 579 30.67 -31.59 -56.47
CA HIS A 579 32.14 -31.54 -56.52
C HIS A 579 32.72 -31.91 -57.90
N HIS A 580 31.91 -32.43 -58.82
CA HIS A 580 32.27 -32.67 -60.22
C HIS A 580 31.60 -31.72 -61.21
N GLU A 581 30.93 -30.67 -60.72
CA GLU A 581 30.53 -29.56 -61.57
C GLU A 581 31.76 -28.80 -62.06
N ARG A 582 31.69 -28.33 -63.31
CA ARG A 582 32.78 -27.60 -63.94
C ARG A 582 32.40 -26.14 -64.06
N PHE A 583 33.37 -25.25 -63.86
CA PHE A 583 33.12 -23.80 -63.89
C PHE A 583 32.49 -23.31 -65.22
N ASP A 584 32.78 -24.00 -66.33
CA ASP A 584 32.21 -23.77 -67.66
C ASP A 584 30.78 -24.31 -67.88
N GLY A 585 30.21 -25.06 -66.93
CA GLY A 585 28.88 -25.67 -67.03
C GLY A 585 28.86 -27.03 -67.74
N LEU A 586 30.01 -27.60 -68.10
CA LEU A 586 30.10 -28.90 -68.78
C LEU A 586 30.28 -30.07 -67.80
N GLY A 587 30.08 -29.83 -66.50
CA GLY A 587 30.19 -30.81 -65.42
C GLY A 587 28.94 -31.65 -65.23
N TYR A 588 28.92 -32.41 -64.13
CA TYR A 588 27.80 -33.25 -63.72
C TYR A 588 27.64 -33.21 -62.18
N PRO A 589 26.46 -33.56 -61.63
CA PRO A 589 25.28 -34.13 -62.29
C PRO A 589 24.27 -33.12 -62.86
N ASP A 590 24.32 -31.86 -62.47
CA ASP A 590 23.29 -30.86 -62.73
C ASP A 590 23.69 -29.85 -63.84
N GLY A 591 24.97 -29.83 -64.26
CA GLY A 591 25.45 -28.97 -65.34
C GLY A 591 25.50 -27.49 -64.94
N LEU A 592 25.83 -27.23 -63.67
CA LEU A 592 25.88 -25.89 -63.11
C LEU A 592 27.14 -25.17 -63.54
N ALA A 593 27.02 -23.88 -63.85
CA ALA A 593 28.13 -23.05 -64.30
C ALA A 593 28.47 -21.96 -63.28
N LYS A 594 29.76 -21.63 -63.19
CA LYS A 594 30.31 -20.52 -62.41
C LYS A 594 29.79 -20.47 -60.97
N GLU A 595 29.21 -19.35 -60.55
CA GLU A 595 28.73 -19.11 -59.19
C GLU A 595 27.45 -19.87 -58.84
N ALA A 596 26.78 -20.52 -59.82
CA ALA A 596 25.70 -21.45 -59.53
C ALA A 596 26.22 -22.71 -58.81
N ILE A 597 27.51 -23.02 -58.94
CA ILE A 597 28.19 -24.08 -58.20
C ILE A 597 28.52 -23.56 -56.79
N PRO A 598 28.14 -24.30 -55.71
CA PRO A 598 28.56 -23.96 -54.35
C PRO A 598 30.07 -23.70 -54.28
N LEU A 599 30.49 -22.63 -53.61
CA LEU A 599 31.92 -22.29 -53.48
C LEU A 599 32.69 -23.44 -52.82
N GLU A 600 32.08 -24.04 -51.82
CA GLU A 600 32.56 -25.21 -51.11
C GLU A 600 32.86 -26.38 -52.08
N SER A 601 31.96 -26.65 -53.03
CA SER A 601 32.16 -27.70 -54.06
C SER A 601 33.27 -27.35 -55.04
N ARG A 602 33.40 -26.07 -55.42
CA ARG A 602 34.51 -25.59 -56.26
C ARG A 602 35.86 -25.79 -55.58
N ILE A 603 35.93 -25.59 -54.26
CA ILE A 603 37.13 -25.89 -53.45
C ILE A 603 37.45 -27.38 -53.47
N VAL A 604 36.45 -28.24 -53.18
CA VAL A 604 36.65 -29.70 -53.19
C VAL A 604 37.09 -30.19 -54.57
N ALA A 605 36.51 -29.66 -55.66
CA ALA A 605 36.86 -30.03 -57.04
C ALA A 605 38.34 -29.74 -57.38
N VAL A 606 38.86 -28.58 -56.94
CA VAL A 606 40.26 -28.20 -57.15
C VAL A 606 41.19 -29.11 -56.34
N VAL A 607 40.82 -29.40 -55.10
CA VAL A 607 41.62 -30.26 -54.21
C VAL A 607 41.66 -31.71 -54.69
N ASP A 608 40.52 -32.27 -55.09
CA ASP A 608 40.43 -33.62 -55.66
C ASP A 608 41.31 -33.74 -56.92
N ALA A 609 41.22 -32.76 -57.83
CA ALA A 609 42.08 -32.74 -59.02
C ALA A 609 43.57 -32.62 -58.67
N PHE A 610 43.93 -31.80 -57.68
CA PHE A 610 45.31 -31.64 -57.23
C PHE A 610 45.86 -32.93 -56.61
N GLU A 611 45.10 -33.57 -55.73
CA GLU A 611 45.44 -34.87 -55.14
C GLU A 611 45.61 -35.93 -56.24
N ALA A 612 44.65 -36.00 -57.16
CA ALA A 612 44.69 -36.93 -58.27
C ALA A 612 45.96 -36.78 -59.12
N MET A 613 46.41 -35.54 -59.37
CA MET A 613 47.64 -35.22 -60.11
C MET A 613 48.92 -35.56 -59.33
N THR A 614 48.93 -35.34 -58.02
CA THR A 614 50.13 -35.47 -57.17
C THR A 614 50.29 -36.85 -56.52
N SER A 615 49.30 -37.74 -56.65
CA SER A 615 49.36 -39.13 -56.19
C SER A 615 49.75 -40.11 -57.30
N ASN A 616 50.50 -41.17 -56.94
CA ASN A 616 50.86 -42.25 -57.86
C ASN A 616 49.63 -43.13 -58.13
N ARG A 617 49.27 -43.33 -59.41
CA ARG A 617 48.15 -44.20 -59.83
C ARG A 617 48.68 -45.38 -60.67
N PRO A 618 47.99 -46.54 -60.72
CA PRO A 618 48.47 -47.74 -61.44
C PRO A 618 48.88 -47.52 -62.90
N TYR A 619 48.33 -46.49 -63.56
CA TYR A 619 48.58 -46.16 -64.97
C TYR A 619 49.29 -44.81 -65.19
N ARG A 620 49.67 -44.08 -64.12
CA ARG A 620 50.27 -42.74 -64.21
C ARG A 620 51.17 -42.43 -62.99
N ARG A 621 52.41 -41.99 -63.24
CA ARG A 621 53.28 -41.43 -62.18
C ARG A 621 52.74 -40.09 -61.67
N ALA A 622 52.92 -39.83 -60.38
CA ALA A 622 52.60 -38.55 -59.76
C ALA A 622 53.32 -37.39 -60.49
N MET A 623 52.60 -36.30 -60.74
CA MET A 623 53.18 -35.02 -61.17
C MET A 623 53.89 -34.35 -60.00
N SER A 624 54.89 -33.50 -60.31
CA SER A 624 55.42 -32.59 -59.29
C SER A 624 54.36 -31.56 -58.88
N ILE A 625 54.49 -31.01 -57.67
CA ILE A 625 53.59 -29.97 -57.17
C ILE A 625 53.52 -28.78 -58.15
N ALA A 626 54.66 -28.38 -58.72
CA ALA A 626 54.73 -27.28 -59.68
C ALA A 626 53.95 -27.57 -60.98
N GLU A 627 54.06 -28.79 -61.51
CA GLU A 627 53.31 -29.21 -62.69
C GLU A 627 51.80 -29.29 -62.41
N ALA A 628 51.41 -29.80 -61.25
CA ALA A 628 50.01 -29.86 -60.85
C ALA A 628 49.38 -28.46 -60.70
N ILE A 629 50.10 -27.50 -60.10
CA ILE A 629 49.65 -26.09 -60.03
C ILE A 629 49.54 -25.47 -61.42
N ALA A 630 50.53 -25.68 -62.29
CA ALA A 630 50.51 -25.17 -63.66
C ALA A 630 49.29 -25.71 -64.45
N GLU A 631 48.94 -26.98 -64.25
CA GLU A 631 47.76 -27.58 -64.88
C GLU A 631 46.45 -27.03 -64.31
N LEU A 632 46.35 -26.81 -63.00
CA LEU A 632 45.19 -26.11 -62.41
C LEU A 632 45.02 -24.70 -62.99
N GLN A 633 46.11 -23.95 -63.14
CA GLN A 633 46.12 -22.61 -63.73
C GLN A 633 45.72 -22.64 -65.21
N ARG A 634 46.20 -23.62 -65.97
CA ARG A 634 45.81 -23.82 -67.39
C ARG A 634 44.31 -24.09 -67.54
N CYS A 635 43.72 -24.79 -66.57
CA CYS A 635 42.30 -25.15 -66.54
C CYS A 635 41.41 -24.14 -65.79
N ALA A 636 41.97 -23.03 -65.29
CA ALA A 636 41.22 -21.98 -64.62
C ALA A 636 40.25 -21.29 -65.60
N GLY A 637 39.03 -21.03 -65.13
CA GLY A 637 37.95 -20.41 -65.92
C GLY A 637 37.23 -21.38 -66.85
N THR A 638 37.69 -22.62 -66.97
CA THR A 638 37.00 -23.70 -67.68
C THR A 638 36.57 -24.79 -66.69
N GLN A 639 37.48 -25.69 -66.33
CA GLN A 639 37.18 -26.76 -65.36
C GLN A 639 37.06 -26.20 -63.94
N PHE A 640 37.96 -25.30 -63.55
CA PHE A 640 38.08 -24.82 -62.19
C PHE A 640 37.80 -23.34 -62.08
N ASP A 641 37.32 -22.92 -60.91
CA ASP A 641 37.16 -21.52 -60.56
C ASP A 641 38.54 -20.82 -60.46
N PRO A 642 38.77 -19.73 -61.23
CA PRO A 642 40.02 -18.97 -61.16
C PRO A 642 40.42 -18.49 -59.76
N GLU A 643 39.46 -18.04 -58.94
CA GLU A 643 39.75 -17.51 -57.60
C GLU A 643 40.14 -18.63 -56.65
N VAL A 644 39.50 -19.80 -56.75
CA VAL A 644 39.87 -20.98 -55.97
C VAL A 644 41.25 -21.50 -56.38
N VAL A 645 41.56 -21.55 -57.68
CA VAL A 645 42.89 -21.96 -58.16
C VAL A 645 43.99 -21.01 -57.67
N LYS A 646 43.71 -19.71 -57.66
CA LYS A 646 44.63 -18.70 -57.12
C LYS A 646 44.89 -18.92 -55.63
N ALA A 647 43.84 -19.13 -54.84
CA ALA A 647 43.96 -19.44 -53.41
C ALA A 647 44.71 -20.76 -53.15
N ALA A 648 44.42 -21.80 -53.94
CA ALA A 648 45.13 -23.09 -53.87
C ALA A 648 46.63 -22.91 -54.16
N SER A 649 46.97 -22.14 -55.19
CA SER A 649 48.36 -21.83 -55.54
C SER A 649 49.11 -21.14 -54.39
N ALA A 650 48.45 -20.18 -53.71
CA ALA A 650 49.01 -19.47 -52.56
C ALA A 650 49.24 -20.40 -51.36
N VAL A 651 48.21 -21.16 -50.96
CA VAL A 651 48.27 -22.10 -49.82
C VAL A 651 49.34 -23.18 -50.01
N VAL A 652 49.44 -23.74 -51.22
CA VAL A 652 50.47 -24.76 -51.53
C VAL A 652 51.86 -24.14 -51.52
N GLY A 653 52.03 -22.90 -52.01
CA GLY A 653 53.29 -22.16 -51.94
C GLY A 653 53.78 -21.95 -50.51
N GLU A 654 52.89 -21.54 -49.59
CA GLU A 654 53.19 -21.37 -48.16
C GLU A 654 53.62 -22.68 -47.50
N LEU A 655 52.95 -23.79 -47.82
CA LEU A 655 53.26 -25.12 -47.29
C LEU A 655 54.63 -25.62 -47.75
N VAL A 656 54.97 -25.45 -49.03
CA VAL A 656 56.28 -25.81 -49.57
C VAL A 656 57.40 -25.00 -48.90
N LEU A 657 57.19 -23.69 -48.70
CA LEU A 657 58.15 -22.83 -48.01
C LEU A 657 58.34 -23.23 -46.53
N SER A 658 57.26 -23.52 -45.80
CA SER A 658 57.32 -23.99 -44.40
C SER A 658 58.02 -25.34 -44.23
N SER A 659 57.90 -26.23 -45.23
CA SER A 659 58.55 -27.55 -45.24
C SER A 659 60.05 -27.47 -45.54
N SER A 660 60.47 -26.43 -46.28
CA SER A 660 61.88 -26.17 -46.61
C SER A 660 62.67 -25.42 -45.51
N CYS A 661 62.00 -24.92 -44.47
CA CYS A 661 62.61 -24.20 -43.34
C CYS A 661 62.74 -25.04 -42.04
N SER A 662 62.65 -26.38 -42.11
CA SER A 662 62.95 -27.25 -40.96
C SER A 662 64.48 -27.44 -40.79
N PRO A 663 65.06 -27.29 -39.57
CA PRO A 663 66.49 -27.50 -39.33
C PRO A 663 66.93 -28.98 -39.30
N TYR A 664 66.06 -29.92 -39.67
CA TYR A 664 66.42 -31.34 -39.80
C TYR A 664 66.18 -31.83 -41.23
N GLY A 665 67.28 -32.13 -41.94
CA GLY A 665 67.30 -32.58 -43.34
C GLY A 665 66.71 -33.98 -43.56
N PRO A 666 66.63 -34.44 -44.83
CA PRO A 666 65.98 -35.70 -45.18
C PRO A 666 66.78 -36.91 -44.66
N SER A 667 66.10 -37.81 -43.94
CA SER A 667 66.66 -39.11 -43.54
C SER A 667 66.84 -40.02 -44.76
N PRO A 668 67.95 -40.77 -44.86
CA PRO A 668 68.24 -41.58 -46.04
C PRO A 668 67.35 -42.83 -46.10
N THR A 669 66.94 -43.14 -47.33
CA THR A 669 66.27 -44.37 -47.76
C THR A 669 67.02 -45.63 -47.31
N GLY A 670 66.37 -46.46 -46.49
CA GLY A 670 66.80 -47.82 -46.19
C GLY A 670 66.26 -48.81 -47.22
N ALA A 671 67.10 -49.19 -48.18
CA ALA A 671 66.92 -50.43 -48.92
C ALA A 671 67.17 -51.60 -47.96
N GLY A 672 66.17 -52.44 -47.75
CA GLY A 672 66.24 -53.61 -46.86
C GLY A 672 65.38 -54.74 -47.40
N THR A 673 66.03 -55.63 -48.14
CA THR A 673 65.57 -56.90 -48.67
C THR A 673 64.89 -57.75 -47.59
N ILE A 674 63.63 -58.15 -47.78
CA ILE A 674 62.97 -59.16 -46.93
C ILE A 674 63.05 -60.51 -47.65
N SER A 675 63.90 -61.39 -47.10
CA SER A 675 63.95 -62.82 -47.38
C SER A 675 62.75 -63.53 -46.75
N GLN A 676 62.18 -64.48 -47.50
CA GLN A 676 61.22 -65.49 -47.03
C GLN A 676 61.81 -66.45 -45.98
N ARG A 677 60.89 -67.15 -45.27
CA ARG A 677 60.99 -68.26 -44.27
C ARG A 677 60.80 -67.76 -42.82
N ASP A 678 60.00 -68.35 -41.94
CA ASP A 678 59.21 -69.60 -41.85
C ASP A 678 58.02 -69.31 -40.89
N ARG A 679 56.78 -69.70 -41.18
CA ARG A 679 56.03 -70.88 -40.66
C ARG A 679 56.03 -71.10 -39.14
N THR A 680 54.80 -71.36 -38.64
CA THR A 680 54.38 -71.88 -37.31
C THR A 680 54.51 -70.88 -36.17
N THR A 681 53.47 -70.55 -35.39
CA THR A 681 52.32 -71.30 -34.84
C THR A 681 51.11 -70.40 -34.66
#